data_AF-A0A317IX02-F1
#
_entry.id   AF-A0A317IX02-F1
#
_cell.length_a   1.000
_cell.length_b   1.000
_cell.length_c   1.000
_cell.angle_alpha   90.00
_cell.angle_beta   90.00
_cell.angle_gamma   90.00
#
_symmetry.space_group_name_H-M   'P 1'
#
loop_
_entity.id
_entity.type
_entity.pdbx_description
1 polymer ?
#
loop_
_entity_poly.entity_id
_entity_poly.type
_entity_poly.pdbx_seq_one_letter_code
_entity_poly.pdbx_strand_id
1 'polypeptide(L)'
;MRLKHALLLLAACVPLFSQSKPAVSAVRIAAAQDYLLCARTIQLTGIALDQYGGQIAGFAPQWQSMNPALATVDQNGIVQGLLPGVVTIQASDPSSGAVDRLSVRVQPLRIEITPRQPQLRVGESLQLAGAALDADGKPIAGVKLIWTSGISAVASVASDGTVSALRPGAITISAAIDSGGGALDFSSDIQVNVFRKPDFKLSPLVSSDDPGGTATLTAARMISAAGDAYVATIADLSTGGQGLILTANGAPALLATSGQALPGVNKVINRFTGVSVNTAGDVAATVQFPAEWCDTALVLFHQNQSPLLLDNACNITITDRALSNTGDVVYSVGQNGSRAYVRRADGTRIQVLQNGDKISGSLTVGSVGRAALTSTGAAILEVYPVGAAQQFWRWNGSSFEKLAALNDFLINGRITQMDFPVESGTGEIYSRIFQSDGPGRVMHYTGGTWTQVAQQNTKLGNTQIWWIHQVSPAGRDGSMAIMADSSIGTSIFRLTTGDPELLAGVSFWSNVNQLAGAGSGLFLAGSLSGTPAVYKLGSGSTPAALLSSGWRIPSTMTASLLWDSVPDRGSATNPLLRMPGNALARAGQSSPIVAPGSSAGGVTVFSTGNVVTSPDGKNAAFTAITNAGPAIFAVRDGRVDLIADTNANALTGDGQKVTWISDVYAMNTRGQLLVMANTGSYGSLWRFDPGSTQLQRIASMQQPSPAGPAFNWVNQTALDASGNAAFTAALADGSQALFLWNGGQLQKLLRTGESGPQGAPISGLANMVQFSGKRLIARFQYRTGGDFIQAFDGDHWTSLVSAGDTLSTGLSIDNFVGGYGFANDAGDTAYEARTLGYPSLLVRSRDGRDLVVASATDPLPDGSWPVFFYGFNITADGSVLFVAETLKDGKSRMTLYSGTR
;
A
#
# COMPACT_ATOMS: atom_id res chain seq x y z
N MET A 1 -73.38 -61.83 99.74
CA MET A 1 -74.70 -61.22 99.96
C MET A 1 -74.88 -60.14 98.88
N ARG A 2 -75.84 -60.33 97.95
CA ARG A 2 -76.71 -59.32 97.29
C ARG A 2 -76.08 -57.98 96.78
N LEU A 3 -76.27 -57.45 95.56
CA LEU A 3 -77.37 -57.37 94.55
C LEU A 3 -76.69 -56.87 93.21
N LYS A 4 -76.97 -57.38 91.99
CA LYS A 4 -78.07 -57.02 91.03
C LYS A 4 -78.05 -55.54 90.58
N HIS A 5 -78.19 -55.10 89.32
CA HIS A 5 -78.62 -55.65 88.02
C HIS A 5 -78.08 -54.75 86.86
N ALA A 6 -78.07 -55.33 85.66
CA ALA A 6 -77.79 -54.72 84.37
C ALA A 6 -78.87 -53.74 83.85
N LEU A 7 -78.47 -52.83 82.94
CA LEU A 7 -79.26 -52.55 81.73
C LEU A 7 -78.38 -52.15 80.54
N LEU A 8 -78.74 -52.73 79.41
CA LEU A 8 -78.12 -52.80 78.08
C LEU A 8 -78.25 -51.48 77.28
N LEU A 9 -77.29 -51.15 76.41
CA LEU A 9 -77.56 -50.77 75.00
C LEU A 9 -76.27 -50.70 74.16
N LEU A 10 -76.26 -51.45 73.05
CA LEU A 10 -75.23 -51.51 72.03
C LEU A 10 -75.23 -50.24 71.15
N ALA A 11 -74.04 -49.74 70.84
CA ALA A 11 -73.72 -49.08 69.57
C ALA A 11 -72.25 -49.39 69.21
N ALA A 12 -72.03 -50.01 68.06
CA ALA A 12 -70.71 -50.36 67.53
C ALA A 12 -70.00 -49.11 66.95
N CYS A 13 -68.68 -48.97 67.14
CA CYS A 13 -67.73 -48.65 66.07
C CYS A 13 -66.27 -48.59 66.54
N VAL A 14 -65.41 -49.29 65.77
CA VAL A 14 -63.95 -49.19 65.56
C VAL A 14 -62.98 -49.39 66.74
N PRO A 15 -62.08 -50.39 66.69
CA PRO A 15 -60.93 -50.42 67.59
C PRO A 15 -59.99 -49.26 67.25
N LEU A 16 -59.62 -48.47 68.25
CA LEU A 16 -58.48 -47.55 68.16
C LEU A 16 -57.25 -48.37 67.75
N PHE A 17 -56.88 -48.30 66.46
CA PHE A 17 -55.53 -48.66 66.06
C PHE A 17 -54.60 -47.72 66.84
N SER A 18 -53.86 -48.28 67.80
CA SER A 18 -52.68 -47.64 68.34
C SER A 18 -51.76 -47.39 67.14
N GLN A 19 -51.74 -46.15 66.65
CA GLN A 19 -50.72 -45.72 65.71
C GLN A 19 -49.38 -45.91 66.43
N SER A 20 -48.62 -46.92 66.00
CA SER A 20 -47.23 -47.08 66.40
C SER A 20 -46.52 -45.75 66.15
N LYS A 21 -45.79 -45.25 67.15
CA LYS A 21 -44.97 -44.04 67.07
C LYS A 21 -44.28 -43.98 65.69
N PRO A 22 -44.38 -42.88 64.93
CA PRO A 22 -43.75 -42.76 63.61
C PRO A 22 -42.27 -43.13 63.73
N ALA A 23 -41.86 -44.19 63.03
CA ALA A 23 -40.49 -44.65 62.99
C ALA A 23 -39.93 -44.33 61.60
N VAL A 24 -38.65 -43.94 61.53
CA VAL A 24 -38.01 -43.62 60.25
C VAL A 24 -38.01 -44.87 59.37
N SER A 25 -38.73 -44.82 58.25
CA SER A 25 -38.77 -45.89 57.24
C SER A 25 -37.89 -45.56 56.04
N ALA A 26 -37.67 -44.27 55.77
CA ALA A 26 -36.84 -43.81 54.67
C ALA A 26 -36.20 -42.44 54.99
N VAL A 27 -34.97 -42.25 54.53
CA VAL A 27 -34.31 -40.93 54.46
C VAL A 27 -34.40 -40.46 53.02
N ARG A 28 -34.54 -39.15 52.80
CA ARG A 28 -34.45 -38.51 51.47
C ARG A 28 -33.59 -37.26 51.55
N ILE A 29 -32.66 -37.12 50.61
CA ILE A 29 -31.85 -35.91 50.42
C ILE A 29 -32.57 -35.01 49.42
N ALA A 30 -32.81 -33.76 49.80
CA ALA A 30 -33.25 -32.67 48.93
C ALA A 30 -32.10 -31.68 48.74
N ALA A 31 -31.89 -31.23 47.49
CA ALA A 31 -30.89 -30.24 47.12
C ALA A 31 -31.47 -29.31 46.06
N ALA A 32 -31.08 -28.02 46.08
CA ALA A 32 -31.48 -27.08 45.03
C ALA A 32 -30.82 -27.40 43.68
N GLN A 33 -29.64 -28.02 43.72
CA GLN A 33 -28.85 -28.45 42.57
C GLN A 33 -27.90 -29.58 42.97
N ASP A 34 -27.44 -30.37 41.99
CA ASP A 34 -26.54 -31.50 42.17
C ASP A 34 -25.10 -31.19 41.70
N TYR A 35 -24.75 -29.92 41.55
CA TYR A 35 -23.41 -29.46 41.18
C TYR A 35 -22.97 -28.23 41.98
N LEU A 36 -21.65 -28.02 42.12
CA LEU A 36 -21.06 -26.81 42.68
C LEU A 36 -19.66 -26.56 42.14
N LEU A 37 -19.25 -25.29 42.13
CA LEU A 37 -17.87 -24.92 41.81
C LEU A 37 -16.95 -25.21 43.00
N CYS A 38 -15.67 -25.48 42.72
CA CYS A 38 -14.62 -25.51 43.73
C CYS A 38 -14.60 -24.19 44.51
N ALA A 39 -14.34 -24.25 45.82
CA ALA A 39 -14.42 -23.14 46.77
C ALA A 39 -15.81 -22.53 46.97
N ARG A 40 -16.88 -23.18 46.45
CA ARG A 40 -18.28 -22.83 46.76
C ARG A 40 -18.93 -23.93 47.61
N THR A 41 -20.08 -23.57 48.16
CA THR A 41 -20.87 -24.46 49.01
C THR A 41 -22.30 -24.57 48.52
N ILE A 42 -22.94 -25.71 48.78
CA ILE A 42 -24.39 -25.91 48.62
C ILE A 42 -24.97 -26.46 49.93
N GLN A 43 -26.24 -26.16 50.20
CA GLN A 43 -26.96 -26.71 51.34
C GLN A 43 -27.78 -27.93 50.90
N LEU A 44 -27.62 -29.05 51.60
CA LEU A 44 -28.48 -30.23 51.49
C LEU A 44 -29.45 -30.28 52.66
N THR A 45 -30.66 -30.77 52.41
CA THR A 45 -31.67 -30.99 53.46
C THR A 45 -32.03 -32.46 53.47
N GLY A 46 -31.86 -33.13 54.61
CA GLY A 46 -32.35 -34.49 54.79
C GLY A 46 -33.73 -34.48 55.46
N ILE A 47 -34.67 -35.24 54.90
CA ILE A 47 -35.97 -35.48 55.52
C ILE A 47 -36.11 -36.98 55.81
N ALA A 48 -36.81 -37.31 56.90
CA ALA A 48 -37.21 -38.68 57.20
C ALA A 48 -38.70 -38.85 56.91
N LEU A 49 -39.06 -39.98 56.30
CA LEU A 49 -40.43 -40.41 56.08
C LEU A 49 -40.74 -41.59 57.00
N ASP A 50 -41.93 -41.59 57.59
CA ASP A 50 -42.42 -42.73 58.35
C ASP A 50 -42.90 -43.88 57.44
N GLN A 51 -43.31 -44.99 58.04
CA GLN A 51 -43.81 -46.17 57.30
C GLN A 51 -45.08 -45.91 56.45
N TYR A 52 -45.72 -44.74 56.61
CA TYR A 52 -46.90 -44.32 55.88
C TYR A 52 -46.61 -43.23 54.84
N GLY A 53 -45.34 -42.81 54.71
CA GLY A 53 -44.90 -41.76 53.79
C GLY A 53 -45.04 -40.33 54.32
N GLY A 54 -45.40 -40.14 55.60
CA GLY A 54 -45.47 -38.84 56.25
C GLY A 54 -44.09 -38.33 56.70
N GLN A 55 -43.82 -37.04 56.55
CA GLN A 55 -42.54 -36.45 56.97
C GLN A 55 -42.46 -36.32 58.50
N ILE A 56 -41.34 -36.78 59.07
CA ILE A 56 -41.04 -36.68 60.50
C ILE A 56 -40.39 -35.32 60.78
N ALA A 57 -41.01 -34.51 61.66
CA ALA A 57 -40.48 -33.20 62.05
C ALA A 57 -39.24 -33.34 62.96
N GLY A 58 -38.29 -32.40 62.84
CA GLY A 58 -37.09 -32.34 63.69
C GLY A 58 -36.03 -33.40 63.38
N PHE A 59 -36.12 -34.09 62.24
CA PHE A 59 -35.12 -35.06 61.80
C PHE A 59 -33.78 -34.38 61.46
N ALA A 60 -32.68 -34.90 62.04
CA ALA A 60 -31.31 -34.47 61.75
C ALA A 60 -30.50 -35.70 61.29
N PRO A 61 -30.23 -35.86 59.98
CA PRO A 61 -29.45 -36.98 59.49
C PRO A 61 -27.97 -36.89 59.90
N GLN A 62 -27.30 -38.03 59.95
CA GLN A 62 -25.83 -38.10 59.92
C GLN A 62 -25.36 -38.01 58.47
N TRP A 63 -24.58 -36.96 58.18
CA TRP A 63 -24.00 -36.72 56.86
C TRP A 63 -22.62 -37.35 56.71
N GLN A 64 -22.34 -37.94 55.54
CA GLN A 64 -21.04 -38.48 55.19
C GLN A 64 -20.71 -38.21 53.72
N SER A 65 -19.50 -37.72 53.45
CA SER A 65 -18.95 -37.71 52.09
C SER A 65 -18.18 -39.00 51.84
N MET A 66 -18.48 -39.67 50.72
CA MET A 66 -17.78 -40.90 50.31
C MET A 66 -16.38 -40.62 49.75
N ASN A 67 -16.07 -39.36 49.41
CA ASN A 67 -14.74 -38.91 49.04
C ASN A 67 -14.48 -37.47 49.54
N PRO A 68 -14.05 -37.31 50.80
CA PRO A 68 -13.78 -36.00 51.39
C PRO A 68 -12.71 -35.17 50.67
N ALA A 69 -11.87 -35.79 49.82
CA ALA A 69 -10.89 -35.07 49.00
C ALA A 69 -11.53 -34.29 47.83
N LEU A 70 -12.70 -34.75 47.33
CA LEU A 70 -13.46 -34.07 46.28
C LEU A 70 -14.43 -33.03 46.86
N ALA A 71 -15.20 -33.40 47.88
CA ALA A 71 -16.03 -32.47 48.65
C ALA A 71 -16.21 -32.94 50.09
N THR A 72 -16.27 -31.99 51.02
CA THR A 72 -16.65 -32.27 52.42
C THR A 72 -18.12 -31.94 52.64
N VAL A 73 -18.74 -32.55 53.65
CA VAL A 73 -20.09 -32.21 54.12
C VAL A 73 -20.03 -32.06 55.64
N ASP A 74 -20.60 -30.97 56.17
CA ASP A 74 -20.65 -30.75 57.62
C ASP A 74 -21.90 -31.37 58.26
N GLN A 75 -22.00 -31.28 59.60
CA GLN A 75 -23.14 -31.79 60.35
C GLN A 75 -24.48 -31.12 60.01
N ASN A 76 -24.45 -29.93 59.40
CA ASN A 76 -25.65 -29.19 58.99
C ASN A 76 -26.05 -29.51 57.55
N GLY A 77 -25.30 -30.34 56.83
CA GLY A 77 -25.55 -30.66 55.42
C GLY A 77 -24.99 -29.63 54.44
N ILE A 78 -24.08 -28.75 54.87
CA ILE A 78 -23.35 -27.83 53.98
C ILE A 78 -22.24 -28.63 53.30
N VAL A 79 -22.32 -28.74 51.98
CA VAL A 79 -21.30 -29.40 51.15
C VAL A 79 -20.36 -28.34 50.58
N GLN A 80 -19.05 -28.52 50.74
CA GLN A 80 -18.01 -27.65 50.17
C GLN A 80 -17.20 -28.38 49.10
N GLY A 81 -17.13 -27.82 47.89
CA GLY A 81 -16.37 -28.38 46.77
C GLY A 81 -14.88 -28.06 46.87
N LEU A 82 -14.02 -29.08 46.77
CA LEU A 82 -12.56 -28.96 46.91
C LEU A 82 -11.83 -29.30 45.61
N LEU A 83 -12.01 -30.52 45.08
CA LEU A 83 -11.39 -30.98 43.83
C LEU A 83 -12.46 -31.38 42.81
N PRO A 84 -12.24 -31.11 41.51
CA PRO A 84 -13.15 -31.54 40.45
C PRO A 84 -13.40 -33.05 40.44
N GLY A 85 -14.66 -33.46 40.31
CA GLY A 85 -15.04 -34.86 40.29
C GLY A 85 -16.49 -35.09 40.72
N VAL A 86 -16.91 -36.36 40.73
CA VAL A 86 -18.22 -36.78 41.25
C VAL A 86 -18.02 -37.40 42.63
N VAL A 87 -18.76 -36.92 43.62
CA VAL A 87 -18.73 -37.45 44.99
C VAL A 87 -20.13 -37.81 45.44
N THR A 88 -20.28 -38.98 46.04
CA THR A 88 -21.55 -39.37 46.67
C THR A 88 -21.60 -38.84 48.09
N ILE A 89 -22.62 -38.05 48.40
CA ILE A 89 -22.97 -37.60 49.75
C ILE A 89 -24.09 -38.48 50.28
N GLN A 90 -23.92 -39.04 51.48
CA GLN A 90 -24.88 -39.89 52.14
C GLN A 90 -25.50 -39.19 53.34
N ALA A 91 -26.81 -39.32 53.49
CA ALA A 91 -27.54 -39.04 54.71
C ALA A 91 -28.00 -40.37 55.32
N SER A 92 -27.81 -40.54 56.62
CA SER A 92 -28.21 -41.74 57.34
C SER A 92 -28.94 -41.42 58.63
N ASP A 93 -29.88 -42.29 59.02
CA ASP A 93 -30.43 -42.32 60.37
C ASP A 93 -29.82 -43.51 61.12
N PRO A 94 -28.96 -43.28 62.14
CA PRO A 94 -28.34 -44.36 62.90
C PRO A 94 -29.33 -45.25 63.65
N SER A 95 -30.52 -44.72 63.97
CA SER A 95 -31.49 -45.44 64.79
C SER A 95 -32.29 -46.49 64.01
N SER A 96 -32.63 -46.20 62.75
CA SER A 96 -33.31 -47.14 61.84
C SER A 96 -32.37 -47.85 60.87
N GLY A 97 -31.18 -47.30 60.62
CA GLY A 97 -30.27 -47.75 59.55
C GLY A 97 -30.69 -47.27 58.15
N ALA A 98 -31.73 -46.45 58.02
CA ALA A 98 -32.17 -45.91 56.74
C ALA A 98 -31.12 -44.95 56.16
N VAL A 99 -30.87 -45.06 54.85
CA VAL A 99 -29.88 -44.24 54.13
C VAL A 99 -30.44 -43.69 52.82
N ASP A 100 -29.95 -42.53 52.42
CA ASP A 100 -30.10 -42.00 51.06
C ASP A 100 -28.76 -41.45 50.55
N ARG A 101 -28.60 -41.39 49.23
CA ARG A 101 -27.34 -41.00 48.58
C ARG A 101 -27.62 -40.05 47.42
N LEU A 102 -26.89 -38.93 47.40
CA LEU A 102 -26.91 -37.94 46.33
C LEU A 102 -25.52 -37.85 45.70
N SER A 103 -25.44 -37.97 44.38
CA SER A 103 -24.21 -37.68 43.64
C SER A 103 -24.10 -36.18 43.40
N VAL A 104 -23.02 -35.58 43.87
CA VAL A 104 -22.71 -34.15 43.71
C VAL A 104 -21.53 -33.98 42.76
N ARG A 105 -21.67 -33.11 41.77
CA ARG A 105 -20.65 -32.80 40.76
C ARG A 105 -19.86 -31.55 41.17
N VAL A 106 -18.59 -31.73 41.53
CA VAL A 106 -17.67 -30.63 41.81
C VAL A 106 -16.95 -30.25 40.51
N GLN A 107 -16.97 -28.97 40.16
CA GLN A 107 -16.42 -28.47 38.90
C GLN A 107 -15.42 -27.33 39.15
N PRO A 108 -14.37 -27.18 38.34
CA PRO A 108 -13.61 -25.94 38.31
C PRO A 108 -14.45 -24.83 37.67
N LEU A 109 -14.06 -23.57 37.84
CA LEU A 109 -14.63 -22.47 37.06
C LEU A 109 -14.18 -22.54 35.59
N ARG A 110 -12.89 -22.80 35.36
CA ARG A 110 -12.28 -23.02 34.03
C ARG A 110 -10.90 -23.67 34.16
N ILE A 111 -10.37 -24.15 33.04
CA ILE A 111 -8.95 -24.50 32.91
C ILE A 111 -8.28 -23.37 32.13
N GLU A 112 -7.13 -22.89 32.61
CA GLU A 112 -6.30 -21.91 31.92
C GLU A 112 -5.04 -22.59 31.38
N ILE A 113 -4.80 -22.45 30.08
CA ILE A 113 -3.61 -22.96 29.38
C ILE A 113 -2.70 -21.77 29.04
N THR A 114 -1.40 -21.90 29.35
CA THR A 114 -0.38 -20.90 29.02
C THR A 114 0.79 -21.53 28.23
N PRO A 115 1.36 -20.80 27.25
CA PRO A 115 0.90 -19.49 26.73
C PRO A 115 -0.44 -19.59 25.98
N ARG A 116 -1.17 -18.47 25.86
CA ARG A 116 -2.51 -18.44 25.25
C ARG A 116 -2.52 -18.45 23.70
N GLN A 117 -1.38 -18.18 23.08
CA GLN A 117 -1.22 -18.17 21.62
C GLN A 117 0.11 -18.84 21.25
N PRO A 118 0.24 -20.16 21.50
CA PRO A 118 1.45 -20.90 21.20
C PRO A 118 1.72 -20.91 19.69
N GLN A 119 2.95 -20.55 19.33
CA GLN A 119 3.47 -20.55 17.97
C GLN A 119 4.77 -21.33 17.95
N LEU A 120 4.90 -22.24 16.97
CA LEU A 120 6.05 -23.13 16.80
C LEU A 120 6.48 -23.16 15.35
N ARG A 121 7.74 -23.46 15.07
CA ARG A 121 8.18 -23.91 13.75
C ARG A 121 8.36 -25.42 13.73
N VAL A 122 8.25 -26.03 12.55
CA VAL A 122 8.54 -27.46 12.38
C VAL A 122 9.91 -27.82 12.98
N GLY A 123 9.93 -28.83 13.85
CA GLY A 123 11.10 -29.29 14.58
C GLY A 123 11.30 -28.63 15.96
N GLU A 124 10.57 -27.56 16.28
CA GLU A 124 10.60 -26.94 17.61
C GLU A 124 9.67 -27.68 18.58
N SER A 125 9.85 -27.40 19.87
CA SER A 125 8.94 -27.87 20.92
C SER A 125 8.67 -26.78 21.95
N LEU A 126 7.47 -26.78 22.54
CA LEU A 126 7.00 -25.80 23.52
C LEU A 126 6.29 -26.51 24.66
N GLN A 127 6.59 -26.11 25.89
CA GLN A 127 5.90 -26.59 27.07
C GLN A 127 4.61 -25.79 27.28
N LEU A 128 3.45 -26.45 27.24
CA LEU A 128 2.20 -25.88 27.74
C LEU A 128 2.06 -26.12 29.24
N ALA A 129 1.62 -25.11 29.98
CA ALA A 129 1.21 -25.24 31.37
C ALA A 129 -0.30 -25.09 31.48
N GLY A 130 -0.96 -25.96 32.25
CA GLY A 130 -2.39 -25.92 32.48
C GLY A 130 -2.71 -25.83 33.97
N ALA A 131 -3.69 -25.01 34.35
CA ALA A 131 -4.18 -24.89 35.72
C ALA A 131 -5.71 -24.81 35.76
N ALA A 132 -6.36 -25.68 36.55
CA ALA A 132 -7.77 -25.55 36.85
C ALA A 132 -7.97 -24.45 37.91
N LEU A 133 -8.89 -23.52 37.69
CA LEU A 133 -9.16 -22.40 38.58
C LEU A 133 -10.48 -22.61 39.31
N ASP A 134 -10.52 -22.22 40.59
CA ASP A 134 -11.73 -22.22 41.41
C ASP A 134 -12.65 -21.02 41.09
N ALA A 135 -13.77 -20.91 41.80
CA ALA A 135 -14.73 -19.83 41.63
C ALA A 135 -14.21 -18.43 41.99
N ASP A 136 -13.05 -18.33 42.68
CA ASP A 136 -12.36 -17.09 43.02
C ASP A 136 -11.19 -16.80 42.05
N GLY A 137 -11.00 -17.65 41.03
CA GLY A 137 -9.94 -17.52 40.04
C GLY A 137 -8.56 -18.00 40.53
N LYS A 138 -8.48 -18.74 41.63
CA LYS A 138 -7.23 -19.29 42.17
C LYS A 138 -6.95 -20.70 41.64
N PRO A 139 -5.68 -21.07 41.41
CA PRO A 139 -5.32 -22.43 41.01
C PRO A 139 -5.71 -23.48 42.06
N ILE A 140 -6.38 -24.54 41.62
CA ILE A 140 -6.75 -25.69 42.44
C ILE A 140 -5.55 -26.65 42.48
N ALA A 141 -4.91 -26.79 43.63
CA ALA A 141 -3.76 -27.67 43.80
C ALA A 141 -4.15 -29.16 43.66
N GLY A 142 -3.28 -29.98 43.05
CA GLY A 142 -3.47 -31.43 42.95
C GLY A 142 -4.32 -31.90 41.77
N VAL A 143 -4.84 -31.00 40.93
CA VAL A 143 -5.53 -31.36 39.68
C VAL A 143 -4.52 -31.84 38.64
N LYS A 144 -4.72 -33.07 38.12
CA LYS A 144 -3.97 -33.61 36.98
C LYS A 144 -4.70 -33.31 35.68
N LEU A 145 -3.94 -32.94 34.64
CA LEU A 145 -4.44 -32.71 33.30
C LEU A 145 -3.93 -33.79 32.34
N ILE A 146 -4.81 -34.22 31.43
CA ILE A 146 -4.54 -35.10 30.31
C ILE A 146 -4.53 -34.24 29.05
N TRP A 147 -3.42 -34.28 28.32
CA TRP A 147 -3.23 -33.51 27.09
C TRP A 147 -3.51 -34.38 25.86
N THR A 148 -4.24 -33.83 24.90
CA THR A 148 -4.50 -34.49 23.61
C THR A 148 -4.31 -33.52 22.46
N SER A 149 -3.81 -34.03 21.32
CA SER A 149 -3.66 -33.27 20.08
C SER A 149 -4.76 -33.67 19.10
N GLY A 150 -5.45 -32.68 18.52
CA GLY A 150 -6.47 -32.91 17.52
C GLY A 150 -5.92 -33.46 16.20
N ILE A 151 -4.65 -33.18 15.86
CA ILE A 151 -3.99 -33.68 14.65
C ILE A 151 -2.51 -33.94 14.95
N SER A 152 -2.21 -35.16 15.43
CA SER A 152 -0.84 -35.55 15.83
C SER A 152 0.18 -35.48 14.69
N ALA A 153 -0.26 -35.53 13.42
CA ALA A 153 0.62 -35.39 12.25
C ALA A 153 1.14 -33.95 12.03
N VAL A 154 0.48 -32.93 12.61
CA VAL A 154 0.90 -31.52 12.55
C VAL A 154 1.69 -31.16 13.80
N ALA A 155 1.17 -31.48 14.99
CA ALA A 155 1.91 -31.40 16.25
C ALA A 155 1.48 -32.51 17.20
N SER A 156 2.44 -33.13 17.88
CA SER A 156 2.18 -34.10 18.96
C SER A 156 2.27 -33.41 20.32
N VAL A 157 1.59 -33.94 21.34
CA VAL A 157 1.68 -33.45 22.73
C VAL A 157 1.97 -34.61 23.67
N ALA A 158 2.95 -34.43 24.56
CA ALA A 158 3.32 -35.38 25.59
C ALA A 158 2.46 -35.21 26.85
N SER A 159 2.53 -36.17 27.77
CA SER A 159 1.72 -36.18 29.00
C SER A 159 2.04 -35.03 29.96
N ASP A 160 3.22 -34.43 29.86
CA ASP A 160 3.61 -33.26 30.63
C ASP A 160 3.12 -31.94 30.00
N GLY A 161 2.53 -31.97 28.79
CA GLY A 161 2.13 -30.78 28.03
C GLY A 161 3.19 -30.29 27.03
N THR A 162 4.31 -31.01 26.84
CA THR A 162 5.30 -30.67 25.80
C THR A 162 4.72 -30.93 24.42
N VAL A 163 4.62 -29.89 23.61
CA VAL A 163 4.15 -29.93 22.23
C VAL A 163 5.36 -30.00 21.29
N SER A 164 5.39 -30.95 20.37
CA SER A 164 6.43 -31.07 19.33
C SER A 164 5.83 -30.88 17.95
N ALA A 165 6.34 -29.87 17.22
CA ALA A 165 5.87 -29.47 15.90
C ALA A 165 6.46 -30.34 14.78
N LEU A 166 5.61 -30.91 13.93
CA LEU A 166 5.99 -31.89 12.90
C LEU A 166 5.72 -31.42 11.47
N ARG A 167 4.60 -30.73 11.23
CA ARG A 167 4.24 -30.19 9.92
C ARG A 167 3.59 -28.81 10.07
N PRO A 168 3.63 -27.93 9.06
CA PRO A 168 2.92 -26.67 9.12
C PRO A 168 1.41 -26.87 9.23
N GLY A 169 0.73 -26.00 9.97
CA GLY A 169 -0.73 -26.01 10.14
C GLY A 169 -1.18 -25.51 11.52
N ALA A 170 -2.47 -25.18 11.64
CA ALA A 170 -3.11 -24.88 12.90
C ALA A 170 -3.75 -26.15 13.49
N ILE A 171 -3.58 -26.37 14.79
CA ILE A 171 -4.17 -27.51 15.51
C ILE A 171 -4.75 -27.08 16.85
N THR A 172 -5.75 -27.83 17.30
CA THR A 172 -6.26 -27.76 18.66
C THR A 172 -5.49 -28.72 19.56
N ILE A 173 -5.02 -28.24 20.71
CA ILE A 173 -4.60 -29.06 21.84
C ILE A 173 -5.60 -28.91 22.98
N SER A 174 -6.06 -30.01 23.52
CA SER A 174 -7.01 -30.04 24.63
C SER A 174 -6.31 -30.47 25.92
N ALA A 175 -6.59 -29.76 27.01
CA ALA A 175 -6.26 -30.17 28.37
C ALA A 175 -7.54 -30.57 29.09
N ALA A 176 -7.68 -31.84 29.45
CA ALA A 176 -8.82 -32.36 30.19
C ALA A 176 -8.43 -32.74 31.63
N ILE A 177 -9.33 -32.57 32.60
CA ILE A 177 -9.05 -33.03 33.97
C ILE A 177 -9.14 -34.55 34.03
N ASP A 178 -8.13 -35.18 34.62
CA ASP A 178 -8.16 -36.61 34.95
C ASP A 178 -9.12 -36.86 36.12
N SER A 179 -10.37 -37.22 35.80
CA SER A 179 -11.44 -37.43 36.78
C SER A 179 -11.53 -38.89 37.29
N GLY A 180 -10.58 -39.76 36.94
CA GLY A 180 -10.52 -41.13 37.45
C GLY A 180 -11.69 -42.03 37.07
N GLY A 181 -12.38 -41.76 35.96
CA GLY A 181 -13.48 -42.59 35.42
C GLY A 181 -14.90 -42.07 35.67
N GLY A 182 -15.07 -40.86 36.21
CA GLY A 182 -16.37 -40.18 36.23
C GLY A 182 -16.68 -39.51 34.88
N ALA A 183 -17.94 -39.54 34.44
CA ALA A 183 -18.42 -39.00 33.16
C ALA A 183 -18.41 -37.45 33.04
N LEU A 184 -17.40 -36.77 33.61
CA LEU A 184 -17.23 -35.33 33.53
C LEU A 184 -16.07 -34.98 32.60
N ASP A 185 -16.40 -34.48 31.41
CA ASP A 185 -15.45 -33.88 30.47
C ASP A 185 -15.27 -32.39 30.78
N PHE A 186 -14.37 -32.06 31.72
CA PHE A 186 -13.86 -30.69 31.83
C PHE A 186 -12.60 -30.58 30.99
N SER A 187 -12.71 -29.94 29.84
CA SER A 187 -11.58 -29.62 28.98
C SER A 187 -11.48 -28.13 28.70
N SER A 188 -10.27 -27.70 28.34
CA SER A 188 -10.03 -26.44 27.67
C SER A 188 -9.15 -26.71 26.46
N ASP A 189 -9.45 -25.97 25.40
CA ASP A 189 -8.76 -26.09 24.13
C ASP A 189 -7.89 -24.86 23.90
N ILE A 190 -6.72 -25.09 23.30
CA ILE A 190 -5.83 -24.04 22.81
C ILE A 190 -5.47 -24.27 21.35
N GLN A 191 -5.48 -23.20 20.55
CA GLN A 191 -4.96 -23.25 19.19
C GLN A 191 -3.44 -23.11 19.21
N VAL A 192 -2.74 -24.07 18.61
CA VAL A 192 -1.31 -24.02 18.33
C VAL A 192 -1.12 -23.85 16.83
N ASN A 193 -0.37 -22.81 16.45
CA ASN A 193 0.00 -22.59 15.06
C ASN A 193 1.42 -23.08 14.84
N VAL A 194 1.58 -24.03 13.91
CA VAL A 194 2.88 -24.53 13.46
C VAL A 194 3.21 -23.92 12.11
N PHE A 195 4.31 -23.18 12.05
CA PHE A 195 4.86 -22.58 10.85
C PHE A 195 5.95 -23.45 10.23
N ARG A 196 6.21 -23.22 8.96
CA ARG A 196 7.33 -23.83 8.25
C ARG A 196 8.66 -23.30 8.79
N LYS A 197 9.73 -24.09 8.59
CA LYS A 197 11.09 -23.56 8.74
C LYS A 197 11.38 -22.62 7.55
N PRO A 198 11.91 -21.41 7.79
CA PRO A 198 12.30 -20.52 6.69
C PRO A 198 13.38 -21.14 5.82
N ASP A 199 13.24 -21.04 4.48
CA ASP A 199 14.31 -21.39 3.53
C ASP A 199 15.33 -20.25 3.38
N PHE A 200 14.97 -19.05 3.85
CA PHE A 200 15.81 -17.87 3.83
C PHE A 200 15.91 -17.25 5.22
N LYS A 201 17.11 -16.81 5.59
CA LYS A 201 17.33 -15.88 6.68
C LYS A 201 17.04 -14.46 6.19
N LEU A 202 15.91 -13.92 6.64
CA LEU A 202 15.49 -12.55 6.33
C LEU A 202 16.11 -11.56 7.32
N SER A 203 16.63 -10.45 6.80
CA SER A 203 17.16 -9.33 7.57
C SER A 203 16.54 -8.03 7.07
N PRO A 204 15.89 -7.21 7.92
CA PRO A 204 15.44 -5.88 7.52
C PRO A 204 16.65 -4.99 7.26
N LEU A 205 16.64 -4.27 6.15
CA LEU A 205 17.68 -3.30 5.77
C LEU A 205 17.25 -1.86 6.05
N VAL A 206 16.00 -1.52 5.74
CA VAL A 206 15.41 -0.20 5.95
C VAL A 206 13.92 -0.39 6.22
N SER A 207 13.41 0.23 7.28
CA SER A 207 12.00 0.24 7.64
C SER A 207 11.46 1.65 7.78
N SER A 208 10.18 1.85 7.44
CA SER A 208 9.45 3.08 7.73
C SER A 208 9.28 3.33 9.24
N ASP A 209 9.62 2.37 10.10
CA ASP A 209 9.64 2.57 11.56
C ASP A 209 11.03 2.99 12.07
N ASP A 210 12.08 2.92 11.23
CA ASP A 210 13.42 3.27 11.66
C ASP A 210 13.46 4.77 12.04
N PRO A 211 13.95 5.12 13.25
CA PRO A 211 14.12 6.51 13.63
C PRO A 211 15.20 7.11 12.74
N GLY A 212 14.78 7.89 11.74
CA GLY A 212 15.71 8.51 10.82
C GLY A 212 16.29 9.80 11.36
N GLY A 213 17.09 10.43 10.50
CA GLY A 213 17.80 11.65 10.83
C GLY A 213 16.94 12.92 10.74
N THR A 214 17.57 14.04 11.09
CA THR A 214 17.06 15.36 10.73
C THR A 214 17.10 15.52 9.22
N ALA A 215 16.08 16.16 8.65
CA ALA A 215 16.06 16.50 7.24
C ALA A 215 16.03 18.01 7.03
N THR A 216 16.41 18.44 5.83
CA THR A 216 16.21 19.80 5.35
C THR A 216 15.46 19.79 4.03
N LEU A 217 14.73 20.86 3.73
CA LEU A 217 14.19 21.08 2.40
C LEU A 217 15.32 21.21 1.36
N THR A 218 15.19 20.54 0.22
CA THR A 218 16.12 20.66 -0.92
C THR A 218 15.49 21.35 -2.11
N ALA A 219 14.21 21.09 -2.39
CA ALA A 219 13.48 21.74 -3.48
C ALA A 219 11.97 21.83 -3.21
N ALA A 220 11.34 22.95 -3.59
CA ALA A 220 9.88 23.07 -3.61
C ALA A 220 9.34 22.60 -4.97
N ARG A 221 8.46 21.58 -4.98
CA ARG A 221 7.96 20.94 -6.21
C ARG A 221 6.63 21.48 -6.69
N MET A 222 5.65 21.48 -5.81
CA MET A 222 4.30 21.94 -6.10
C MET A 222 3.84 22.87 -4.99
N ILE A 223 3.14 23.92 -5.37
CA ILE A 223 2.55 24.88 -4.45
C ILE A 223 1.08 25.09 -4.76
N SER A 224 0.34 25.38 -3.71
CA SER A 224 -0.96 26.04 -3.77
C SER A 224 -0.93 27.21 -2.81
N ALA A 225 -1.56 28.32 -3.20
CA ALA A 225 -1.62 29.52 -2.39
C ALA A 225 -3.07 29.98 -2.24
N ALA A 226 -3.39 30.51 -1.06
CA ALA A 226 -4.70 31.07 -0.77
C ALA A 226 -4.60 32.34 0.08
N GLY A 227 -5.22 33.41 -0.45
CA GLY A 227 -5.01 34.75 0.09
C GLY A 227 -3.54 35.15 0.06
N ASP A 228 -3.15 36.08 0.95
CA ASP A 228 -1.76 36.53 1.09
C ASP A 228 -0.99 35.79 2.18
N ALA A 229 -1.69 34.91 2.91
CA ALA A 229 -1.24 34.30 4.15
C ALA A 229 -0.78 32.85 4.01
N TYR A 230 -1.41 32.06 3.14
CA TYR A 230 -1.21 30.61 3.13
C TYR A 230 -0.59 30.11 1.83
N VAL A 231 0.49 29.34 1.97
CA VAL A 231 1.10 28.57 0.88
C VAL A 231 1.34 27.14 1.34
N ALA A 232 0.64 26.18 0.74
CA ALA A 232 0.92 24.76 0.94
C ALA A 232 1.92 24.29 -0.12
N THR A 233 2.92 23.55 0.32
CA THR A 233 4.07 23.14 -0.50
C THR A 233 4.29 21.64 -0.36
N ILE A 234 4.44 20.94 -1.47
CA ILE A 234 5.07 19.62 -1.52
C ILE A 234 6.55 19.86 -1.85
N ALA A 235 7.43 19.41 -0.96
CA ALA A 235 8.87 19.65 -1.05
C ALA A 235 9.66 18.33 -1.01
N ASP A 236 10.74 18.28 -1.78
CA ASP A 236 11.75 17.23 -1.66
C ASP A 236 12.68 17.54 -0.47
N LEU A 237 13.13 16.49 0.20
CA LEU A 237 13.91 16.57 1.43
C LEU A 237 15.29 15.93 1.27
N SER A 238 16.23 16.34 2.12
CA SER A 238 17.62 15.86 2.11
C SER A 238 17.77 14.37 2.41
N THR A 239 16.73 13.72 2.92
CA THR A 239 16.65 12.27 3.13
C THR A 239 16.19 11.51 1.89
N GLY A 240 15.85 12.21 0.80
CA GLY A 240 15.21 11.64 -0.38
C GLY A 240 13.70 11.44 -0.26
N GLY A 241 13.10 11.71 0.89
CA GLY A 241 11.65 11.73 1.07
C GLY A 241 10.99 13.04 0.61
N GLN A 242 9.68 13.15 0.86
CA GLN A 242 8.88 14.36 0.62
C GLN A 242 8.23 14.86 1.91
N GLY A 243 8.01 16.17 1.98
CA GLY A 243 7.26 16.84 3.04
C GLY A 243 6.09 17.64 2.49
N LEU A 244 4.95 17.57 3.17
CA LEU A 244 3.82 18.47 2.99
C LEU A 244 3.94 19.58 4.05
N ILE A 245 4.14 20.82 3.60
CA ILE A 245 4.46 21.97 4.45
C ILE A 245 3.43 23.06 4.21
N LEU A 246 2.84 23.59 5.27
CA LEU A 246 2.00 24.79 5.22
C LEU A 246 2.81 25.98 5.73
N THR A 247 3.00 26.99 4.90
CA THR A 247 3.55 28.28 5.30
C THR A 247 2.39 29.23 5.58
N ALA A 248 2.21 29.60 6.85
CA ALA A 248 1.17 30.52 7.31
C ALA A 248 1.83 31.84 7.75
N ASN A 249 1.50 32.95 7.09
CA ASN A 249 2.06 34.28 7.35
C ASN A 249 3.60 34.28 7.38
N GLY A 250 4.23 33.53 6.47
CA GLY A 250 5.68 33.38 6.39
C GLY A 250 6.30 32.39 7.38
N ALA A 251 5.51 31.75 8.25
CA ALA A 251 5.98 30.72 9.17
C ALA A 251 5.67 29.32 8.61
N PRO A 252 6.68 28.52 8.23
CA PRO A 252 6.48 27.14 7.76
C PRO A 252 6.22 26.16 8.91
N ALA A 253 5.25 25.27 8.70
CA ALA A 253 4.90 24.17 9.58
C ALA A 253 4.77 22.87 8.79
N LEU A 254 5.33 21.78 9.30
CA LEU A 254 5.23 20.46 8.70
C LEU A 254 3.86 19.84 9.00
N LEU A 255 3.15 19.37 7.97
CA LEU A 255 1.87 18.68 8.13
C LEU A 255 2.03 17.16 8.10
N ALA A 256 2.82 16.64 7.14
CA ALA A 256 3.06 15.21 6.97
C ALA A 256 4.32 14.94 6.15
N THR A 257 4.82 13.72 6.20
CA THR A 257 6.01 13.28 5.46
C THR A 257 5.79 11.92 4.81
N SER A 258 6.52 11.64 3.72
CA SER A 258 6.63 10.27 3.22
C SER A 258 7.32 9.37 4.26
N GLY A 259 6.99 8.08 4.26
CA GLY A 259 7.42 7.12 5.27
C GLY A 259 6.59 7.14 6.54
N GLN A 260 5.85 8.21 6.82
CA GLN A 260 4.97 8.29 8.00
C GLN A 260 3.69 7.49 7.77
N ALA A 261 3.22 6.77 8.79
CA ALA A 261 1.87 6.20 8.78
C ALA A 261 0.82 7.31 8.89
N LEU A 262 -0.16 7.33 7.97
CA LEU A 262 -1.27 8.26 8.00
C LEU A 262 -2.27 7.84 9.10
N PRO A 263 -2.53 8.67 10.12
CA PRO A 263 -3.48 8.34 11.19
C PRO A 263 -4.90 8.07 10.63
N GLY A 264 -5.62 7.13 11.24
CA GLY A 264 -6.99 6.76 10.85
C GLY A 264 -7.09 5.88 9.60
N VAL A 265 -6.09 5.92 8.71
CA VAL A 265 -5.97 5.03 7.53
C VAL A 265 -5.02 3.86 7.80
N ASN A 266 -4.08 4.01 8.73
CA ASN A 266 -3.07 3.02 9.11
C ASN A 266 -2.24 2.52 7.91
N LYS A 267 -2.01 3.37 6.90
CA LYS A 267 -1.14 3.11 5.74
C LYS A 267 0.05 4.06 5.72
N VAL A 268 1.20 3.58 5.27
CA VAL A 268 2.42 4.39 5.12
C VAL A 268 2.30 5.31 3.91
N ILE A 269 2.53 6.61 4.09
CA ILE A 269 2.56 7.58 2.99
C ILE A 269 3.77 7.27 2.11
N ASN A 270 3.54 6.94 0.84
CA ASN A 270 4.61 6.72 -0.12
C ASN A 270 5.11 8.06 -0.71
N ARG A 271 4.19 8.86 -1.27
CA ARG A 271 4.48 10.21 -1.79
C ARG A 271 3.23 11.08 -1.88
N PHE A 272 3.43 12.39 -2.06
CA PHE A 272 2.36 13.36 -2.34
C PHE A 272 2.36 13.71 -3.82
N THR A 273 1.17 13.77 -4.44
CA THR A 273 1.03 13.98 -5.89
C THR A 273 0.24 15.23 -6.28
N GLY A 274 -0.33 15.94 -5.31
CA GLY A 274 -1.15 17.13 -5.54
C GLY A 274 -1.46 17.81 -4.21
N VAL A 275 -1.62 19.14 -4.25
CA VAL A 275 -1.89 19.97 -3.07
C VAL A 275 -2.77 21.16 -3.42
N SER A 276 -3.75 21.48 -2.59
CA SER A 276 -4.57 22.69 -2.67
C SER A 276 -4.85 23.24 -1.27
N VAL A 277 -4.72 24.55 -1.07
CA VAL A 277 -4.99 25.23 0.21
C VAL A 277 -6.11 26.25 0.05
N ASN A 278 -6.89 26.48 1.11
CA ASN A 278 -7.92 27.53 1.15
C ASN A 278 -7.54 28.69 2.08
N THR A 279 -8.35 29.75 2.11
CA THR A 279 -8.09 30.91 2.98
C THR A 279 -8.31 30.65 4.47
N ALA A 280 -8.82 29.49 4.86
CA ALA A 280 -8.89 29.04 6.25
C ALA A 280 -7.59 28.35 6.70
N GLY A 281 -6.70 28.01 5.75
CA GLY A 281 -5.47 27.28 6.01
C GLY A 281 -5.64 25.76 6.03
N ASP A 282 -6.77 25.24 5.56
CA ASP A 282 -6.96 23.80 5.32
C ASP A 282 -6.22 23.39 4.05
N VAL A 283 -5.62 22.20 4.06
CA VAL A 283 -4.84 21.68 2.94
C VAL A 283 -5.43 20.35 2.47
N ALA A 284 -5.96 20.31 1.26
CA ALA A 284 -6.27 19.07 0.57
C ALA A 284 -5.01 18.56 -0.16
N ALA A 285 -4.65 17.30 0.07
CA ALA A 285 -3.52 16.67 -0.62
C ALA A 285 -3.89 15.28 -1.15
N THR A 286 -3.37 14.93 -2.31
CA THR A 286 -3.43 13.56 -2.82
C THR A 286 -2.22 12.78 -2.35
N VAL A 287 -2.49 11.69 -1.65
CA VAL A 287 -1.51 10.78 -1.06
C VAL A 287 -1.50 9.49 -1.85
N GLN A 288 -0.32 9.05 -2.27
CA GLN A 288 -0.15 7.70 -2.80
C GLN A 288 0.33 6.77 -1.68
N PHE A 289 -0.25 5.58 -1.61
CA PHE A 289 0.18 4.49 -0.74
C PHE A 289 0.97 3.43 -1.53
N PRO A 290 1.66 2.51 -0.84
CA PRO A 290 2.29 1.35 -1.45
C PRO A 290 1.22 0.40 -2.02
N ALA A 291 0.91 0.54 -3.30
CA ALA A 291 0.21 -0.48 -4.07
C ALA A 291 0.57 -0.33 -5.56
N GLU A 292 0.49 -1.42 -6.32
CA GLU A 292 0.60 -1.35 -7.78
C GLU A 292 -0.55 -0.48 -8.34
N TRP A 293 -0.18 0.75 -8.71
CA TRP A 293 -0.92 1.70 -9.57
C TRP A 293 -2.31 2.20 -9.10
N CYS A 294 -2.83 1.77 -7.96
CA CYS A 294 -4.27 1.92 -7.67
C CYS A 294 -4.66 2.34 -6.25
N ASP A 295 -3.71 2.68 -5.37
CA ASP A 295 -4.02 3.07 -3.99
C ASP A 295 -3.61 4.52 -3.74
N THR A 296 -4.53 5.43 -4.05
CA THR A 296 -4.41 6.85 -3.75
C THR A 296 -5.57 7.33 -2.89
N ALA A 297 -5.30 8.29 -2.03
CA ALA A 297 -6.29 8.91 -1.16
C ALA A 297 -6.29 10.43 -1.34
N LEU A 298 -7.48 11.02 -1.20
CA LEU A 298 -7.65 12.44 -0.98
C LEU A 298 -7.76 12.68 0.53
N VAL A 299 -6.85 13.47 1.08
CA VAL A 299 -6.74 13.72 2.51
C VAL A 299 -6.82 15.21 2.78
N LEU A 300 -7.62 15.60 3.78
CA LEU A 300 -7.74 16.97 4.25
C LEU A 300 -6.98 17.13 5.56
N PHE A 301 -6.06 18.09 5.58
CA PHE A 301 -5.29 18.49 6.75
C PHE A 301 -5.83 19.81 7.27
N HIS A 302 -6.47 19.76 8.43
CA HIS A 302 -6.90 20.95 9.17
C HIS A 302 -5.81 21.38 10.15
N GLN A 303 -5.72 22.67 10.44
CA GLN A 303 -4.79 23.17 11.44
C GLN A 303 -5.09 22.53 12.80
N ASN A 304 -4.10 21.85 13.39
CA ASN A 304 -4.15 21.24 14.71
C ASN A 304 -5.18 20.09 14.89
N GLN A 305 -5.66 19.47 13.81
CA GLN A 305 -6.52 18.29 13.90
C GLN A 305 -5.89 17.09 13.19
N SER A 306 -6.41 15.89 13.48
CA SER A 306 -5.99 14.69 12.75
C SER A 306 -6.41 14.77 11.28
N PRO A 307 -5.57 14.30 10.34
CA PRO A 307 -5.93 14.28 8.92
C PRO A 307 -7.22 13.49 8.67
N LEU A 308 -8.08 14.02 7.80
CA LEU A 308 -9.35 13.40 7.43
C LEU A 308 -9.25 12.77 6.05
N LEU A 309 -9.53 11.47 5.94
CA LEU A 309 -9.67 10.79 4.65
C LEU A 309 -10.99 11.21 3.99
N LEU A 310 -10.92 11.95 2.88
CA LEU A 310 -12.09 12.39 2.13
C LEU A 310 -12.56 11.36 1.10
N ASP A 311 -11.63 10.67 0.45
CA ASP A 311 -11.92 9.64 -0.55
C ASP A 311 -10.70 8.75 -0.81
N ASN A 312 -10.93 7.54 -1.34
CA ASN A 312 -9.90 6.62 -1.78
C ASN A 312 -10.28 5.93 -3.11
N ALA A 313 -9.38 6.01 -4.09
CA ALA A 313 -9.61 5.45 -5.42
C ALA A 313 -8.28 5.30 -6.18
N CYS A 314 -8.32 4.63 -7.33
CA CYS A 314 -7.18 4.57 -8.23
C CYS A 314 -6.95 5.92 -8.93
N ASN A 315 -5.75 6.48 -8.80
CA ASN A 315 -5.32 7.70 -9.50
C ASN A 315 -6.24 8.90 -9.25
N ILE A 316 -6.42 9.26 -7.98
CA ILE A 316 -7.01 10.54 -7.61
C ILE A 316 -6.05 11.67 -7.98
N THR A 317 -6.54 12.69 -8.67
CA THR A 317 -5.77 13.90 -8.97
C THR A 317 -6.52 15.16 -8.57
N ILE A 318 -5.77 16.17 -8.11
CA ILE A 318 -6.24 17.52 -7.81
C ILE A 318 -5.31 18.55 -8.43
N THR A 319 -5.85 19.74 -8.70
CA THR A 319 -5.05 20.91 -9.10
C THR A 319 -4.72 21.77 -7.88
N ASP A 320 -3.91 22.81 -8.08
CA ASP A 320 -3.57 23.79 -7.04
C ASP A 320 -4.77 24.64 -6.57
N ARG A 321 -5.91 24.57 -7.27
CA ARG A 321 -7.18 25.26 -6.96
C ARG A 321 -8.35 24.29 -6.77
N ALA A 322 -8.08 23.11 -6.26
CA ALA A 322 -9.10 22.09 -6.04
C ALA A 322 -9.98 22.32 -4.81
N LEU A 323 -9.47 23.02 -3.79
CA LEU A 323 -10.15 23.25 -2.50
C LEU A 323 -10.73 24.67 -2.43
N SER A 324 -12.04 24.79 -2.17
CA SER A 324 -12.71 26.08 -2.00
C SER A 324 -12.59 26.63 -0.57
N ASN A 325 -12.92 27.91 -0.42
CA ASN A 325 -13.01 28.54 0.91
C ASN A 325 -14.19 28.04 1.75
N THR A 326 -15.16 27.34 1.15
CA THR A 326 -16.26 26.70 1.87
C THR A 326 -15.91 25.28 2.32
N GLY A 327 -14.76 24.74 1.90
CA GLY A 327 -14.33 23.37 2.21
C GLY A 327 -14.74 22.34 1.15
N ASP A 328 -15.27 22.77 0.00
CA ASP A 328 -15.57 21.86 -1.10
C ASP A 328 -14.28 21.48 -1.84
N VAL A 329 -14.16 20.22 -2.28
CA VAL A 329 -12.99 19.73 -3.03
C VAL A 329 -13.42 19.11 -4.35
N VAL A 330 -12.86 19.58 -5.46
CA VAL A 330 -13.01 18.93 -6.78
C VAL A 330 -11.80 18.05 -7.08
N TYR A 331 -12.04 16.86 -7.61
CA TYR A 331 -10.99 15.91 -7.97
C TYR A 331 -11.45 14.98 -9.09
N SER A 332 -10.49 14.37 -9.78
CA SER A 332 -10.76 13.35 -10.79
C SER A 332 -10.14 12.00 -10.42
N VAL A 333 -10.70 10.92 -10.96
CA VAL A 333 -10.33 9.52 -10.72
C VAL A 333 -10.13 8.82 -12.05
N GLY A 334 -9.03 8.07 -12.21
CA GLY A 334 -8.52 7.66 -13.53
C GLY A 334 -8.86 6.25 -14.06
N GLN A 335 -9.13 5.24 -13.23
CA GLN A 335 -9.40 3.86 -13.70
C GLN A 335 -10.90 3.51 -13.80
N ASN A 336 -11.27 2.64 -14.75
CA ASN A 336 -12.65 2.22 -15.07
C ASN A 336 -13.56 3.34 -15.58
N GLY A 337 -13.02 4.13 -16.51
CA GLY A 337 -13.67 5.31 -17.06
C GLY A 337 -13.44 6.52 -16.15
N SER A 338 -12.75 7.54 -16.67
CA SER A 338 -12.41 8.71 -15.86
C SER A 338 -13.67 9.44 -15.36
N ARG A 339 -13.65 9.88 -14.09
CA ARG A 339 -14.75 10.57 -13.42
C ARG A 339 -14.26 11.81 -12.71
N ALA A 340 -15.10 12.83 -12.64
CA ALA A 340 -14.88 14.00 -11.79
C ALA A 340 -15.95 14.06 -10.69
N TYR A 341 -15.51 14.43 -9.49
CA TYR A 341 -16.34 14.55 -8.31
C TYR A 341 -16.14 15.92 -7.66
N VAL A 342 -17.19 16.40 -6.98
CA VAL A 342 -17.09 17.46 -5.97
C VAL A 342 -17.51 16.84 -4.63
N ARG A 343 -16.60 16.84 -3.65
CA ARG A 343 -16.92 16.55 -2.26
C ARG A 343 -17.25 17.87 -1.57
N ARG A 344 -18.46 18.00 -1.05
CA ARG A 344 -18.88 19.15 -0.25
C ARG A 344 -18.30 19.07 1.15
N ALA A 345 -18.19 20.22 1.81
CA ALA A 345 -17.70 20.30 3.19
C ALA A 345 -18.54 19.51 4.20
N ASP A 346 -19.83 19.31 3.94
CA ASP A 346 -20.73 18.46 4.74
C ASP A 346 -20.50 16.95 4.54
N GLY A 347 -19.55 16.58 3.68
CA GLY A 347 -19.24 15.19 3.33
C GLY A 347 -20.06 14.66 2.16
N THR A 348 -20.97 15.42 1.54
CA THR A 348 -21.72 14.99 0.36
C THR A 348 -20.79 14.82 -0.84
N ARG A 349 -20.85 13.68 -1.53
CA ARG A 349 -20.07 13.42 -2.75
C ARG A 349 -20.98 13.52 -3.97
N ILE A 350 -20.69 14.47 -4.86
CA ILE A 350 -21.42 14.69 -6.11
C ILE A 350 -20.55 14.20 -7.26
N GLN A 351 -21.06 13.26 -8.05
CA GLN A 351 -20.44 12.92 -9.33
C GLN A 351 -20.81 14.00 -10.36
N VAL A 352 -19.82 14.71 -10.87
CA VAL A 352 -20.02 15.79 -11.84
C VAL A 352 -20.13 15.23 -13.24
N LEU A 353 -19.19 14.36 -13.62
CA LEU A 353 -19.09 13.82 -14.97
C LEU A 353 -18.34 12.49 -14.96
N GLN A 354 -18.68 11.56 -15.85
CA GLN A 354 -17.95 10.31 -16.08
C GLN A 354 -17.84 9.97 -17.57
N ASN A 355 -16.92 9.06 -17.90
CA ASN A 355 -16.89 8.38 -19.20
C ASN A 355 -18.30 7.84 -19.57
N GLY A 356 -18.73 8.09 -20.80
CA GLY A 356 -20.04 7.70 -21.32
C GLY A 356 -21.13 8.76 -21.21
N ASP A 357 -20.99 9.74 -20.31
CA ASP A 357 -22.00 10.79 -20.13
C ASP A 357 -22.16 11.67 -21.37
N LYS A 358 -23.35 12.26 -21.52
CA LYS A 358 -23.65 13.26 -22.54
C LYS A 358 -23.55 14.66 -21.93
N ILE A 359 -22.52 15.41 -22.30
CA ILE A 359 -22.31 16.77 -21.76
C ILE A 359 -23.12 17.83 -22.53
N SER A 360 -23.29 17.67 -23.84
CA SER A 360 -24.16 18.52 -24.66
C SER A 360 -24.58 17.79 -25.95
N GLY A 361 -25.89 17.68 -26.20
CA GLY A 361 -26.42 17.05 -27.42
C GLY A 361 -25.90 15.62 -27.62
N SER A 362 -25.23 15.34 -28.75
CA SER A 362 -24.65 14.04 -29.06
C SER A 362 -23.24 13.80 -28.49
N LEU A 363 -22.61 14.81 -27.86
CA LEU A 363 -21.22 14.73 -27.41
C LEU A 363 -21.07 13.80 -26.19
N THR A 364 -20.39 12.66 -26.40
CA THR A 364 -20.10 11.67 -25.34
C THR A 364 -18.71 11.92 -24.75
N VAL A 365 -18.64 11.92 -23.42
CA VAL A 365 -17.40 12.01 -22.67
C VAL A 365 -16.58 10.71 -22.84
N GLY A 366 -15.33 10.84 -23.29
CA GLY A 366 -14.37 9.74 -23.34
C GLY A 366 -13.52 9.67 -22.08
N SER A 367 -12.98 10.78 -21.60
CA SER A 367 -12.35 10.86 -20.27
C SER A 367 -12.41 12.28 -19.72
N VAL A 368 -12.20 12.40 -18.41
CA VAL A 368 -12.07 13.67 -17.69
C VAL A 368 -10.63 13.82 -17.22
N GLY A 369 -10.05 15.00 -17.40
CA GLY A 369 -8.68 15.33 -17.02
C GLY A 369 -8.63 16.06 -15.68
N ARG A 370 -7.98 17.22 -15.69
CA ARG A 370 -7.87 18.11 -14.53
C ARG A 370 -9.21 18.78 -14.19
N ALA A 371 -9.34 19.15 -12.91
CA ALA A 371 -10.46 19.91 -12.41
C ALA A 371 -10.00 20.96 -11.38
N ALA A 372 -10.63 22.13 -11.37
CA ALA A 372 -10.40 23.19 -10.40
C ALA A 372 -11.72 23.84 -9.98
N LEU A 373 -11.79 24.34 -8.74
CA LEU A 373 -12.93 25.13 -8.28
C LEU A 373 -12.68 26.61 -8.51
N THR A 374 -13.76 27.30 -8.86
CA THR A 374 -13.78 28.76 -8.88
C THR A 374 -14.08 29.32 -7.49
N SER A 375 -13.86 30.61 -7.30
CA SER A 375 -14.24 31.40 -6.14
C SER A 375 -15.73 31.34 -5.82
N THR A 376 -16.56 31.08 -6.83
CA THR A 376 -18.01 30.88 -6.71
C THR A 376 -18.43 29.44 -6.45
N GLY A 377 -17.48 28.49 -6.41
CA GLY A 377 -17.74 27.06 -6.22
C GLY A 377 -18.16 26.31 -7.49
N ALA A 378 -18.08 26.94 -8.67
CA ALA A 378 -18.22 26.25 -9.95
C ALA A 378 -16.96 25.41 -10.23
N ALA A 379 -17.08 24.32 -10.99
CA ALA A 379 -15.95 23.48 -11.39
C ALA A 379 -15.56 23.76 -12.84
N ILE A 380 -14.28 24.05 -13.09
CA ILE A 380 -13.68 24.01 -14.43
C ILE A 380 -13.16 22.60 -14.66
N LEU A 381 -13.47 22.01 -15.81
CA LEU A 381 -13.18 20.62 -16.15
C LEU A 381 -12.49 20.53 -17.51
N GLU A 382 -11.43 19.74 -17.57
CA GLU A 382 -10.81 19.27 -18.81
C GLU A 382 -11.49 17.98 -19.25
N VAL A 383 -11.98 17.92 -20.49
CA VAL A 383 -12.79 16.81 -21.00
C VAL A 383 -12.23 16.37 -22.35
N TYR A 384 -12.09 15.06 -22.54
CA TYR A 384 -11.68 14.42 -23.79
C TYR A 384 -12.87 13.63 -24.34
N PRO A 385 -13.68 14.18 -25.25
CA PRO A 385 -14.84 13.47 -25.78
C PRO A 385 -14.45 12.37 -26.78
N VAL A 386 -15.32 11.38 -26.96
CA VAL A 386 -15.12 10.32 -27.97
C VAL A 386 -15.25 10.90 -29.37
N GLY A 387 -14.21 10.76 -30.19
CA GLY A 387 -14.20 11.21 -31.58
C GLY A 387 -14.18 12.73 -31.76
N ALA A 388 -13.88 13.51 -30.70
CA ALA A 388 -13.74 14.96 -30.79
C ALA A 388 -12.46 15.43 -30.09
N ALA A 389 -12.08 16.68 -30.35
CA ALA A 389 -10.92 17.29 -29.74
C ALA A 389 -11.17 17.61 -28.25
N GLN A 390 -10.08 17.72 -27.47
CA GLN A 390 -10.10 18.13 -26.06
C GLN A 390 -10.89 19.44 -25.86
N GLN A 391 -11.65 19.51 -24.78
CA GLN A 391 -12.53 20.64 -24.44
C GLN A 391 -12.42 21.03 -22.97
N PHE A 392 -12.80 22.27 -22.67
CA PHE A 392 -12.86 22.81 -21.32
C PHE A 392 -14.27 23.32 -21.02
N TRP A 393 -14.79 22.93 -19.87
CA TRP A 393 -16.17 23.19 -19.48
C TRP A 393 -16.24 23.79 -18.08
N ARG A 394 -17.22 24.66 -17.85
CA ARG A 394 -17.58 25.17 -16.52
C ARG A 394 -18.90 24.53 -16.08
N TRP A 395 -18.90 23.92 -14.90
CA TRP A 395 -20.07 23.36 -14.24
C TRP A 395 -20.47 24.21 -13.05
N ASN A 396 -21.66 24.78 -13.05
CA ASN A 396 -22.14 25.70 -11.99
C ASN A 396 -22.92 25.00 -10.86
N GLY A 397 -22.92 23.66 -10.84
CA GLY A 397 -23.73 22.85 -9.92
C GLY A 397 -24.92 22.16 -10.59
N SER A 398 -25.39 22.65 -11.74
CA SER A 398 -26.56 22.08 -12.44
C SER A 398 -26.44 22.04 -13.96
N SER A 399 -25.68 22.95 -14.57
CA SER A 399 -25.49 23.02 -16.01
C SER A 399 -24.01 23.15 -16.39
N PHE A 400 -23.72 22.79 -17.65
CA PHE A 400 -22.41 22.88 -18.26
C PHE A 400 -22.37 24.01 -19.29
N GLU A 401 -21.32 24.80 -19.24
CA GLU A 401 -20.98 25.85 -20.20
C GLU A 401 -19.64 25.53 -20.85
N LYS A 402 -19.62 25.47 -22.19
CA LYS A 402 -18.39 25.25 -22.93
C LYS A 402 -17.54 26.53 -22.87
N LEU A 403 -16.33 26.43 -22.34
CA LEU A 403 -15.37 27.54 -22.33
C LEU A 403 -14.60 27.62 -23.65
N ALA A 404 -14.02 26.50 -24.09
CA ALA A 404 -13.27 26.38 -25.33
C ALA A 404 -13.03 24.91 -25.70
N ALA A 405 -12.69 24.64 -26.96
CA ALA A 405 -12.17 23.36 -27.41
C ALA A 405 -10.97 23.56 -28.35
N LEU A 406 -10.08 22.56 -28.38
CA LEU A 406 -9.14 22.45 -29.49
C LEU A 406 -9.92 22.39 -30.81
N ASN A 407 -9.34 23.00 -31.85
CA ASN A 407 -9.93 23.29 -33.15
C ASN A 407 -11.03 24.36 -33.21
N ASP A 408 -11.51 24.90 -32.08
CA ASP A 408 -12.35 26.09 -32.12
C ASP A 408 -11.57 27.23 -32.79
N PHE A 409 -12.25 27.97 -33.67
CA PHE A 409 -11.66 29.15 -34.31
C PHE A 409 -11.80 30.33 -33.35
N LEU A 410 -10.69 30.93 -32.98
CA LEU A 410 -10.64 32.05 -32.04
C LEU A 410 -9.72 33.13 -32.58
N ILE A 411 -10.16 34.38 -32.61
CA ILE A 411 -9.43 35.51 -33.20
C ILE A 411 -9.01 35.21 -34.66
N ASN A 412 -7.79 34.72 -34.91
CA ASN A 412 -7.21 34.54 -36.25
C ASN A 412 -6.90 33.08 -36.63
N GLY A 413 -7.12 32.11 -35.74
CA GLY A 413 -6.68 30.74 -35.97
C GLY A 413 -7.45 29.69 -35.16
N ARG A 414 -7.24 28.42 -35.51
CA ARG A 414 -7.77 27.30 -34.73
C ARG A 414 -6.86 27.01 -33.55
N ILE A 415 -7.44 26.76 -32.39
CA ILE A 415 -6.68 26.37 -31.20
C ILE A 415 -6.05 24.99 -31.43
N THR A 416 -4.72 24.89 -31.40
CA THR A 416 -3.97 23.63 -31.55
C THR A 416 -3.51 23.06 -30.22
N GLN A 417 -3.30 23.92 -29.22
CA GLN A 417 -3.02 23.56 -27.83
C GLN A 417 -3.61 24.63 -26.90
N MET A 418 -4.02 24.24 -25.71
CA MET A 418 -4.54 25.14 -24.69
C MET A 418 -4.14 24.61 -23.30
N ASP A 419 -3.58 25.49 -22.48
CA ASP A 419 -3.31 25.19 -21.07
C ASP A 419 -4.63 25.09 -20.29
N PHE A 420 -4.61 24.54 -19.08
CA PHE A 420 -5.83 24.45 -18.28
C PHE A 420 -6.32 25.86 -17.90
N PRO A 421 -7.60 26.21 -18.12
CA PRO A 421 -8.11 27.54 -17.76
C PRO A 421 -8.09 27.73 -16.24
N VAL A 422 -7.55 28.86 -15.80
CA VAL A 422 -7.40 29.18 -14.38
C VAL A 422 -8.16 30.46 -14.06
N GLU A 423 -8.93 30.46 -12.98
CA GLU A 423 -9.64 31.65 -12.50
C GLU A 423 -8.74 32.51 -11.59
N SER A 424 -8.85 33.84 -11.69
CA SER A 424 -8.18 34.82 -10.83
C SER A 424 -8.80 34.98 -9.43
N GLY A 425 -9.97 34.37 -9.20
CA GLY A 425 -10.76 34.51 -7.98
C GLY A 425 -11.73 35.70 -7.98
N THR A 426 -11.89 36.38 -9.13
CA THR A 426 -12.93 37.41 -9.39
C THR A 426 -14.01 36.94 -10.36
N GLY A 427 -14.00 35.67 -10.76
CA GLY A 427 -14.82 35.12 -11.84
C GLY A 427 -14.18 35.18 -13.22
N GLU A 428 -13.04 35.87 -13.37
CA GLU A 428 -12.29 35.99 -14.62
C GLU A 428 -11.39 34.77 -14.85
N ILE A 429 -11.43 34.22 -16.06
CA ILE A 429 -10.70 32.99 -16.42
C ILE A 429 -9.61 33.32 -17.44
N TYR A 430 -8.44 32.72 -17.27
CA TYR A 430 -7.31 32.94 -18.16
C TYR A 430 -6.72 31.63 -18.65
N SER A 431 -6.16 31.65 -19.86
CA SER A 431 -5.45 30.51 -20.43
C SER A 431 -4.44 30.94 -21.46
N ARG A 432 -3.35 30.18 -21.59
CA ARG A 432 -2.48 30.25 -22.77
C ARG A 432 -3.00 29.30 -23.84
N ILE A 433 -2.93 29.72 -25.10
CA ILE A 433 -3.28 28.92 -26.27
C ILE A 433 -2.17 28.98 -27.31
N PHE A 434 -2.07 27.95 -28.13
CA PHE A 434 -1.37 27.97 -29.42
C PHE A 434 -2.39 27.81 -30.53
N GLN A 435 -2.08 28.40 -31.68
CA GLN A 435 -3.00 28.46 -32.79
C GLN A 435 -2.32 28.06 -34.11
N SER A 436 -3.13 27.66 -35.07
CA SER A 436 -2.69 27.23 -36.41
C SER A 436 -1.98 28.32 -37.22
N ASP A 437 -2.14 29.60 -36.85
CA ASP A 437 -1.45 30.74 -37.46
C ASP A 437 -0.04 30.98 -36.87
N GLY A 438 0.38 30.19 -35.88
CA GLY A 438 1.76 30.13 -35.39
C GLY A 438 1.98 30.58 -33.94
N PRO A 439 1.60 31.80 -33.52
CA PRO A 439 2.03 32.33 -32.24
C PRO A 439 1.22 31.80 -31.05
N GLY A 440 1.89 31.58 -29.91
CA GLY A 440 1.23 31.40 -28.62
C GLY A 440 0.61 32.72 -28.12
N ARG A 441 -0.58 32.65 -27.53
CA ARG A 441 -1.34 33.80 -27.01
C ARG A 441 -1.81 33.54 -25.60
N VAL A 442 -1.96 34.61 -24.84
CA VAL A 442 -2.60 34.63 -23.53
C VAL A 442 -3.98 35.22 -23.70
N MET A 443 -4.98 34.50 -23.21
CA MET A 443 -6.38 34.80 -23.40
C MET A 443 -7.07 35.05 -22.05
N HIS A 444 -8.02 35.98 -22.05
CA HIS A 444 -8.87 36.34 -20.92
C HIS A 444 -10.34 36.13 -21.29
N TYR A 445 -11.05 35.33 -20.51
CA TYR A 445 -12.46 35.02 -20.66
C TYR A 445 -13.29 35.78 -19.62
N THR A 446 -14.13 36.68 -20.12
CA THR A 446 -15.08 37.46 -19.33
C THR A 446 -16.36 37.68 -20.14
N GLY A 447 -17.52 37.63 -19.48
CA GLY A 447 -18.81 37.85 -20.14
C GLY A 447 -19.10 36.92 -21.32
N GLY A 448 -18.60 35.68 -21.30
CA GLY A 448 -18.80 34.71 -22.39
C GLY A 448 -17.81 34.83 -23.56
N THR A 449 -16.87 35.78 -23.52
CA THR A 449 -15.99 36.10 -24.65
C THR A 449 -14.53 35.99 -24.26
N TRP A 450 -13.71 35.37 -25.12
CA TRP A 450 -12.26 35.37 -25.01
C TRP A 450 -11.66 36.59 -25.72
N THR A 451 -10.81 37.33 -25.01
CA THR A 451 -10.02 38.45 -25.54
C THR A 451 -8.54 38.19 -25.35
N GLN A 452 -7.70 38.70 -26.26
CA GLN A 452 -6.25 38.54 -26.18
C GLN A 452 -5.65 39.54 -25.22
N VAL A 453 -4.79 39.06 -24.31
CA VAL A 453 -4.02 39.87 -23.36
C VAL A 453 -2.58 40.07 -23.83
N ALA A 454 -1.95 38.99 -24.31
CA ALA A 454 -0.56 39.00 -24.76
C ALA A 454 -0.33 38.01 -25.90
N GLN A 455 0.71 38.25 -26.71
CA GLN A 455 1.07 37.38 -27.83
C GLN A 455 2.58 37.23 -27.95
N GLN A 456 3.04 36.02 -28.27
CA GLN A 456 4.43 35.76 -28.60
C GLN A 456 4.89 36.55 -29.82
N ASN A 457 6.17 36.90 -29.85
CA ASN A 457 6.80 37.73 -30.89
C ASN A 457 6.21 39.15 -31.01
N THR A 458 5.55 39.65 -29.97
CA THR A 458 5.03 41.03 -29.94
C THR A 458 5.64 41.83 -28.80
N LYS A 459 5.53 43.17 -28.90
CA LYS A 459 5.83 44.07 -27.79
C LYS A 459 4.63 44.18 -26.87
N LEU A 460 4.84 43.91 -25.58
CA LEU A 460 3.95 44.34 -24.50
C LEU A 460 4.56 45.60 -23.90
N GLY A 461 3.96 46.75 -24.20
CA GLY A 461 4.57 48.02 -23.85
C GLY A 461 5.91 48.21 -24.55
N ASN A 462 6.97 48.49 -23.77
CA ASN A 462 8.34 48.58 -24.26
C ASN A 462 9.11 47.23 -24.31
N THR A 463 8.53 46.16 -23.78
CA THR A 463 9.21 44.85 -23.64
C THR A 463 8.85 43.93 -24.79
N GLN A 464 9.84 43.46 -25.55
CA GLN A 464 9.63 42.45 -26.59
C GLN A 464 9.52 41.07 -25.95
N ILE A 465 8.44 40.35 -26.22
CA ILE A 465 8.21 38.98 -25.76
C ILE A 465 8.43 38.02 -26.94
N TRP A 466 9.27 37.00 -26.75
CA TRP A 466 9.58 35.99 -27.77
C TRP A 466 8.79 34.71 -27.53
N TRP A 467 8.91 34.14 -26.33
CA TRP A 467 8.26 32.89 -25.97
C TRP A 467 7.62 32.99 -24.59
N ILE A 468 6.42 32.43 -24.43
CA ILE A 468 5.68 32.42 -23.16
C ILE A 468 5.69 30.99 -22.64
N HIS A 469 6.37 30.77 -21.51
CA HIS A 469 6.56 29.46 -20.90
C HIS A 469 5.40 29.06 -19.99
N GLN A 470 4.98 29.96 -19.10
CA GLN A 470 3.95 29.70 -18.10
C GLN A 470 3.10 30.94 -17.85
N VAL A 471 1.84 30.72 -17.49
CA VAL A 471 0.92 31.76 -17.05
C VAL A 471 0.27 31.37 -15.72
N SER A 472 -0.02 32.35 -14.88
CA SER A 472 -0.87 32.19 -13.69
C SER A 472 -1.59 33.50 -13.44
N PRO A 473 -2.85 33.53 -13.01
CA PRO A 473 -3.41 34.74 -12.42
C PRO A 473 -2.49 35.20 -11.27
N ALA A 474 -2.27 36.51 -11.14
CA ALA A 474 -1.34 37.10 -10.16
C ALA A 474 -2.03 37.74 -8.97
N GLY A 475 -3.34 37.97 -9.03
CA GLY A 475 -4.11 38.53 -7.93
C GLY A 475 -5.60 38.74 -8.24
N ARG A 476 -6.33 39.23 -7.24
CA ARG A 476 -7.76 39.62 -7.34
C ARG A 476 -8.00 40.94 -8.08
N ASP A 477 -6.94 41.62 -8.52
CA ASP A 477 -7.00 42.85 -9.31
C ASP A 477 -7.15 42.57 -10.82
N GLY A 478 -7.37 41.30 -11.21
CA GLY A 478 -7.44 40.89 -12.62
C GLY A 478 -6.06 40.87 -13.31
N SER A 479 -4.97 40.97 -12.54
CA SER A 479 -3.62 40.90 -13.09
C SER A 479 -3.19 39.47 -13.37
N MET A 480 -2.30 39.31 -14.36
CA MET A 480 -1.74 38.01 -14.73
C MET A 480 -0.22 38.00 -14.60
N ALA A 481 0.33 36.91 -14.08
CA ALA A 481 1.73 36.58 -14.19
C ALA A 481 2.01 35.84 -15.50
N ILE A 482 3.00 36.32 -16.26
CA ILE A 482 3.58 35.56 -17.38
C ILE A 482 5.06 35.31 -17.11
N MET A 483 5.52 34.08 -17.34
CA MET A 483 6.93 33.76 -17.45
C MET A 483 7.30 33.67 -18.92
N ALA A 484 8.22 34.50 -19.38
CA ALA A 484 8.51 34.63 -20.80
C ALA A 484 9.98 34.95 -21.09
N ASP A 485 10.45 34.47 -22.23
CA ASP A 485 11.69 34.94 -22.85
C ASP A 485 11.44 36.31 -23.46
N SER A 486 12.26 37.29 -23.10
CA SER A 486 12.06 38.69 -23.47
C SER A 486 13.35 39.39 -23.88
N SER A 487 13.25 40.65 -24.31
CA SER A 487 14.41 41.52 -24.59
C SER A 487 15.33 41.75 -23.41
N ILE A 488 14.92 41.40 -22.18
CA ILE A 488 15.73 41.50 -20.96
C ILE A 488 16.08 40.14 -20.34
N GLY A 489 15.93 39.05 -21.10
CA GLY A 489 16.13 37.67 -20.64
C GLY A 489 14.83 36.95 -20.27
N THR A 490 14.94 35.73 -19.73
CA THR A 490 13.79 34.99 -19.21
C THR A 490 13.34 35.61 -17.88
N SER A 491 12.10 36.08 -17.84
CA SER A 491 11.61 36.90 -16.72
C SER A 491 10.14 36.61 -16.42
N ILE A 492 9.73 36.91 -15.20
CA ILE A 492 8.34 36.85 -14.73
C ILE A 492 7.82 38.28 -14.68
N PHE A 493 6.73 38.53 -15.38
CA PHE A 493 6.06 39.82 -15.45
C PHE A 493 4.67 39.74 -14.88
N ARG A 494 4.24 40.78 -14.18
CA ARG A 494 2.81 41.05 -13.92
C ARG A 494 2.27 41.92 -15.05
N LEU A 495 1.17 41.47 -15.64
CA LEU A 495 0.40 42.19 -16.65
C LEU A 495 -0.76 42.89 -15.96
N THR A 496 -0.81 44.22 -16.11
CA THR A 496 -1.97 45.07 -15.83
C THR A 496 -2.39 45.74 -17.16
N THR A 497 -3.32 46.69 -17.15
CA THR A 497 -3.78 47.42 -18.36
C THR A 497 -2.72 48.37 -18.97
N GLY A 498 -1.42 48.14 -18.73
CA GLY A 498 -0.30 49.01 -19.15
C GLY A 498 1.00 48.24 -19.42
N ASP A 499 2.16 48.89 -19.23
CA ASP A 499 3.47 48.26 -19.40
C ASP A 499 3.64 47.05 -18.46
N PRO A 500 4.23 45.93 -18.92
CA PRO A 500 4.44 44.76 -18.08
C PRO A 500 5.40 45.09 -16.94
N GLU A 501 4.96 44.83 -15.71
CA GLU A 501 5.78 45.03 -14.51
C GLU A 501 6.72 43.83 -14.34
N LEU A 502 8.03 44.06 -14.33
CA LEU A 502 9.01 43.00 -14.03
C LEU A 502 8.94 42.64 -12.54
N LEU A 503 8.63 41.37 -12.25
CA LEU A 503 8.61 40.83 -10.88
C LEU A 503 9.90 40.09 -10.52
N ALA A 504 10.47 39.31 -11.45
CA ALA A 504 11.71 38.58 -11.21
C ALA A 504 12.41 38.19 -12.52
N GLY A 505 13.74 38.21 -12.53
CA GLY A 505 14.55 37.56 -13.56
C GLY A 505 14.79 36.09 -13.24
N VAL A 506 14.83 35.24 -14.26
CA VAL A 506 15.03 33.79 -14.14
C VAL A 506 16.19 33.39 -15.05
N SER A 507 17.17 32.66 -14.51
CA SER A 507 18.35 32.26 -15.31
C SER A 507 18.00 31.28 -16.45
N PHE A 508 17.01 30.40 -16.24
CA PHE A 508 16.50 29.47 -17.24
C PHE A 508 15.07 29.06 -16.89
N TRP A 509 14.19 28.89 -17.88
CA TRP A 509 12.76 28.62 -17.66
C TRP A 509 12.50 27.38 -16.79
N SER A 510 13.33 26.35 -16.90
CA SER A 510 13.19 25.09 -16.12
C SER A 510 13.53 25.24 -14.64
N ASN A 511 14.05 26.40 -14.21
CA ASN A 511 14.28 26.68 -12.80
C ASN A 511 12.97 27.00 -12.06
N VAL A 512 11.87 27.25 -12.77
CA VAL A 512 10.55 27.49 -12.20
C VAL A 512 9.72 26.23 -12.34
N ASN A 513 9.34 25.63 -11.21
CA ASN A 513 8.47 24.46 -11.17
C ASN A 513 7.00 24.86 -11.32
N GLN A 514 6.59 25.92 -10.62
CA GLN A 514 5.22 26.37 -10.62
C GLN A 514 5.08 27.86 -10.22
N LEU A 515 4.17 28.55 -10.88
CA LEU A 515 3.58 29.82 -10.45
C LEU A 515 2.18 29.58 -9.89
N ALA A 516 1.88 30.20 -8.76
CA ALA A 516 0.55 30.19 -8.16
C ALA A 516 0.23 31.59 -7.64
N GLY A 517 -0.79 32.27 -8.18
CA GLY A 517 -1.29 33.52 -7.61
C GLY A 517 -2.46 33.31 -6.66
N ALA A 518 -2.48 34.13 -5.61
CA ALA A 518 -3.52 34.14 -4.59
C ALA A 518 -3.56 35.50 -3.88
N GLY A 519 -4.78 35.99 -3.57
CA GLY A 519 -4.93 37.29 -2.91
C GLY A 519 -4.38 38.44 -3.76
N SER A 520 -3.42 39.17 -3.23
CA SER A 520 -2.65 40.21 -3.95
C SER A 520 -1.24 39.73 -4.37
N GLY A 521 -0.87 38.50 -3.98
CA GLY A 521 0.46 37.93 -4.17
C GLY A 521 0.57 36.95 -5.34
N LEU A 522 1.76 36.93 -5.93
CA LEU A 522 2.20 35.86 -6.82
C LEU A 522 3.27 35.04 -6.09
N PHE A 523 3.12 33.72 -6.09
CA PHE A 523 4.05 32.79 -5.46
C PHE A 523 4.73 31.92 -6.52
N LEU A 524 5.99 31.59 -6.27
CA LEU A 524 6.80 30.77 -7.16
C LEU A 524 7.46 29.65 -6.36
N ALA A 525 7.34 28.42 -6.86
CA ALA A 525 8.18 27.31 -6.46
C ALA A 525 9.27 27.13 -7.52
N GLY A 526 10.54 27.21 -7.11
CA GLY A 526 11.64 27.12 -8.06
C GLY A 526 12.93 27.70 -7.49
N SER A 527 13.83 28.11 -8.39
CA SER A 527 15.13 28.68 -8.03
C SER A 527 15.32 30.04 -8.71
N LEU A 528 15.46 31.08 -7.90
CA LEU A 528 15.90 32.40 -8.34
C LEU A 528 17.36 32.59 -7.90
N SER A 529 18.23 32.97 -8.83
CA SER A 529 19.67 33.13 -8.58
C SER A 529 20.36 31.89 -7.97
N GLY A 530 19.87 30.69 -8.30
CA GLY A 530 20.48 29.41 -7.90
C GLY A 530 20.05 28.86 -6.54
N THR A 531 19.15 29.54 -5.81
CA THR A 531 18.64 29.03 -4.53
C THR A 531 17.24 28.44 -4.70
N PRO A 532 17.03 27.12 -4.52
CA PRO A 532 15.69 26.55 -4.49
C PRO A 532 14.90 27.07 -3.29
N ALA A 533 13.70 27.62 -3.53
CA ALA A 533 12.79 28.09 -2.49
C ALA A 533 11.35 28.23 -3.01
N VAL A 534 10.44 28.53 -2.09
CA VAL A 534 9.17 29.18 -2.37
C VAL A 534 9.37 30.68 -2.19
N TYR A 535 9.09 31.46 -3.23
CA TYR A 535 9.20 32.92 -3.22
C TYR A 535 7.84 33.59 -3.25
N LYS A 536 7.71 34.70 -2.51
CA LYS A 536 6.66 35.68 -2.74
C LYS A 536 7.20 36.77 -3.66
N LEU A 537 6.56 36.97 -4.80
CA LEU A 537 6.91 37.97 -5.79
C LEU A 537 6.06 39.22 -5.54
N GLY A 538 6.73 40.37 -5.46
CA GLY A 538 6.11 41.67 -5.19
C GLY A 538 6.64 42.74 -6.10
N SER A 539 5.82 43.78 -6.31
CA SER A 539 6.17 44.96 -7.09
C SER A 539 7.43 45.65 -6.58
N GLY A 540 8.40 45.91 -7.47
CA GLY A 540 9.57 46.75 -7.18
C GLY A 540 10.48 46.29 -6.05
N SER A 541 10.40 45.03 -5.61
CA SER A 541 11.17 44.47 -4.49
C SER A 541 11.88 43.19 -4.88
N THR A 542 13.03 42.92 -4.27
CA THR A 542 13.73 41.65 -4.42
C THR A 542 12.83 40.50 -3.92
N PRO A 543 12.61 39.45 -4.72
CA PRO A 543 11.81 38.30 -4.32
C PRO A 543 12.21 37.76 -2.94
N ALA A 544 11.25 37.69 -2.02
CA ALA A 544 11.47 37.20 -0.67
C ALA A 544 11.20 35.69 -0.60
N ALA A 545 12.18 34.92 -0.12
CA ALA A 545 11.98 33.49 0.14
C ALA A 545 11.10 33.30 1.39
N LEU A 546 9.98 32.61 1.24
CA LEU A 546 9.10 32.21 2.34
C LEU A 546 9.53 30.87 2.96
N LEU A 547 10.08 30.00 2.12
CA LEU A 547 10.54 28.67 2.51
C LEU A 547 11.72 28.30 1.61
N SER A 548 12.94 28.38 2.13
CA SER A 548 14.15 28.11 1.36
C SER A 548 14.69 26.70 1.56
N SER A 549 15.48 26.24 0.59
CA SER A 549 16.38 25.12 0.79
C SER A 549 17.23 25.33 2.05
N GLY A 550 17.50 24.23 2.75
CA GLY A 550 18.16 24.23 4.07
C GLY A 550 17.22 24.45 5.26
N TRP A 551 15.93 24.77 5.06
CA TRP A 551 14.97 24.81 6.17
C TRP A 551 14.91 23.45 6.87
N ARG A 552 15.18 23.42 8.18
CA ARG A 552 15.24 22.19 8.97
C ARG A 552 13.83 21.72 9.31
N ILE A 553 13.58 20.44 9.03
CA ILE A 553 12.38 19.75 9.45
C ILE A 553 12.40 19.63 10.99
N PRO A 554 11.32 20.04 11.70
CA PRO A 554 11.31 20.13 13.16
C PRO A 554 11.24 18.76 13.87
N SER A 555 11.13 17.66 13.13
CA SER A 555 11.05 16.29 13.65
C SER A 555 12.04 15.35 12.93
N THR A 556 12.38 14.24 13.59
CA THR A 556 13.06 13.12 12.94
C THR A 556 12.15 12.51 11.90
N MET A 557 12.69 12.26 10.72
CA MET A 557 11.95 11.61 9.65
C MET A 557 12.08 10.10 9.75
N THR A 558 11.06 9.38 9.32
CA THR A 558 11.15 7.94 9.06
C THR A 558 11.72 7.68 7.67
N ALA A 559 12.23 6.47 7.42
CA ALA A 559 12.67 6.11 6.08
C ALA A 559 11.48 6.09 5.10
N SER A 560 11.72 6.58 3.89
CA SER A 560 10.72 6.62 2.81
C SER A 560 11.09 5.61 1.73
N LEU A 561 10.17 4.68 1.42
CA LEU A 561 10.36 3.65 0.40
C LEU A 561 9.23 3.76 -0.63
N LEU A 562 9.61 3.77 -1.90
CA LEU A 562 8.73 3.51 -3.04
C LEU A 562 8.44 2.00 -3.14
N TRP A 563 7.34 1.65 -3.81
CA TRP A 563 7.03 0.24 -4.11
C TRP A 563 8.03 -0.34 -5.14
N ASP A 564 8.57 0.50 -6.02
CA ASP A 564 9.66 0.21 -6.97
C ASP A 564 11.01 0.76 -6.48
N SER A 565 11.19 0.86 -5.16
CA SER A 565 12.43 1.42 -4.60
C SER A 565 13.68 0.67 -5.00
N VAL A 566 13.59 -0.64 -5.20
CA VAL A 566 14.74 -1.49 -5.53
C VAL A 566 14.84 -1.63 -7.05
N PRO A 567 15.96 -1.18 -7.67
CA PRO A 567 16.22 -1.43 -9.08
C PRO A 567 16.36 -2.94 -9.37
N ASP A 568 16.05 -3.31 -10.60
CA ASP A 568 16.26 -4.66 -11.12
C ASP A 568 17.69 -5.13 -10.85
N ARG A 569 17.85 -6.32 -10.25
CA ARG A 569 19.13 -7.04 -9.99
C ARG A 569 20.14 -6.34 -9.05
N GLY A 570 19.66 -5.47 -8.17
CA GLY A 570 20.49 -4.79 -7.16
C GLY A 570 21.19 -5.72 -6.15
N SER A 571 22.27 -5.24 -5.53
CA SER A 571 23.05 -5.97 -4.51
C SER A 571 22.27 -6.24 -3.22
N ALA A 572 22.27 -7.48 -2.72
CA ALA A 572 21.56 -7.92 -1.51
C ALA A 572 22.07 -7.31 -0.19
N THR A 573 23.26 -6.71 -0.18
CA THR A 573 23.88 -6.16 1.04
C THR A 573 23.91 -4.64 1.07
N ASN A 574 23.99 -4.00 -0.11
CA ASN A 574 24.09 -2.55 -0.21
C ASN A 574 23.36 -2.00 -1.45
N PRO A 575 22.04 -2.26 -1.58
CA PRO A 575 21.29 -1.91 -2.77
C PRO A 575 21.21 -0.38 -2.93
N LEU A 576 21.29 0.07 -4.18
CA LEU A 576 20.88 1.41 -4.56
C LEU A 576 19.36 1.47 -4.54
N LEU A 577 18.78 2.54 -4.01
CA LEU A 577 17.36 2.73 -3.83
C LEU A 577 16.91 4.00 -4.53
N ARG A 578 15.77 3.92 -5.23
CA ARG A 578 15.00 5.09 -5.64
C ARG A 578 14.14 5.55 -4.47
N MET A 579 14.14 6.86 -4.24
CA MET A 579 13.38 7.50 -3.17
C MET A 579 12.35 8.49 -3.73
N PRO A 580 11.24 8.75 -3.00
CA PRO A 580 10.12 9.56 -3.49
C PRO A 580 10.47 10.96 -4.01
N GLY A 581 11.48 11.61 -3.43
CA GLY A 581 11.96 12.95 -3.80
C GLY A 581 12.88 12.98 -5.03
N ASN A 582 12.72 12.04 -5.97
CA ASN A 582 13.61 11.86 -7.14
C ASN A 582 15.09 11.77 -6.75
N ALA A 583 15.38 10.97 -5.72
CA ALA A 583 16.71 10.80 -5.18
C ALA A 583 17.15 9.33 -5.24
N LEU A 584 18.46 9.14 -5.31
CA LEU A 584 19.14 7.85 -5.27
C LEU A 584 20.00 7.76 -4.04
N ALA A 585 19.77 6.75 -3.20
CA ALA A 585 20.53 6.52 -1.98
C ALA A 585 20.86 5.05 -1.83
N ARG A 586 21.80 4.67 -0.95
CA ARG A 586 21.94 3.27 -0.56
C ARG A 586 21.11 2.97 0.67
N ALA A 587 20.69 1.71 0.82
CA ALA A 587 20.03 1.25 2.04
C ALA A 587 20.82 1.64 3.29
N GLY A 588 20.12 2.20 4.29
CA GLY A 588 20.71 2.64 5.55
C GLY A 588 21.49 3.96 5.51
N GLN A 589 21.64 4.61 4.34
CA GLN A 589 22.29 5.94 4.27
C GLN A 589 21.27 7.05 4.57
N SER A 590 21.68 7.99 5.44
CA SER A 590 20.88 9.17 5.80
C SER A 590 20.85 10.26 4.72
N SER A 591 21.74 10.17 3.73
CA SER A 591 21.87 11.15 2.65
C SER A 591 21.96 10.45 1.30
N PRO A 592 21.22 10.93 0.29
CA PRO A 592 21.27 10.37 -1.04
C PRO A 592 22.61 10.65 -1.72
N ILE A 593 23.02 9.72 -2.59
CA ILE A 593 24.17 9.86 -3.50
C ILE A 593 23.87 10.94 -4.55
N VAL A 594 22.65 10.97 -5.06
CA VAL A 594 22.16 11.99 -6.00
C VAL A 594 20.77 12.41 -5.58
N ALA A 595 20.55 13.71 -5.50
CA ALA A 595 19.23 14.30 -5.30
C ALA A 595 19.09 15.55 -6.19
N PRO A 596 17.86 16.07 -6.33
CA PRO A 596 17.64 17.37 -6.95
C PRO A 596 18.50 18.46 -6.28
N GLY A 597 19.21 19.25 -7.08
CA GLY A 597 20.18 20.25 -6.66
C GLY A 597 21.61 19.75 -6.49
N SER A 598 21.85 18.43 -6.47
CA SER A 598 23.20 17.87 -6.39
C SER A 598 24.00 18.17 -7.66
N SER A 599 25.31 18.42 -7.50
CA SER A 599 26.26 18.40 -8.62
C SER A 599 26.79 16.97 -8.81
N ALA A 600 26.61 16.42 -10.01
CA ALA A 600 27.09 15.10 -10.38
C ALA A 600 27.71 15.16 -11.77
N GLY A 601 28.91 14.58 -11.95
CA GLY A 601 29.61 14.60 -13.24
C GLY A 601 29.84 16.01 -13.83
N GLY A 602 29.91 17.05 -12.98
CA GLY A 602 30.10 18.45 -13.40
C GLY A 602 28.83 19.20 -13.81
N VAL A 603 27.65 18.56 -13.74
CA VAL A 603 26.35 19.17 -14.04
C VAL A 603 25.43 19.17 -12.82
N THR A 604 24.42 20.03 -12.81
CA THR A 604 23.43 20.10 -11.73
C THR A 604 22.22 19.24 -12.08
N VAL A 605 21.86 18.31 -11.19
CA VAL A 605 20.71 17.41 -11.35
C VAL A 605 19.43 18.09 -10.87
N PHE A 606 18.37 18.08 -11.67
CA PHE A 606 17.04 18.61 -11.31
C PHE A 606 16.02 17.51 -10.97
N SER A 607 16.14 16.36 -11.62
CA SER A 607 15.38 15.15 -11.33
C SER A 607 16.10 13.92 -11.83
N THR A 608 15.87 12.78 -11.19
CA THR A 608 16.34 11.46 -11.63
C THR A 608 15.19 10.67 -12.25
N GLY A 609 15.47 9.91 -13.30
CA GLY A 609 14.55 8.98 -13.96
C GLY A 609 14.69 7.56 -13.44
N ASN A 610 14.55 6.56 -14.33
CA ASN A 610 14.69 5.16 -13.94
C ASN A 610 16.15 4.78 -13.73
N VAL A 611 16.34 3.73 -12.94
CA VAL A 611 17.62 3.18 -12.57
C VAL A 611 17.64 1.72 -12.95
N VAL A 612 18.72 1.29 -13.57
CA VAL A 612 18.97 -0.13 -13.85
C VAL A 612 20.28 -0.52 -13.19
N THR A 613 20.40 -1.78 -12.74
CA THR A 613 21.68 -2.30 -12.26
C THR A 613 22.17 -3.45 -13.12
N SER A 614 23.49 -3.62 -13.18
CA SER A 614 24.09 -4.76 -13.86
C SER A 614 23.73 -6.07 -13.13
N PRO A 615 23.70 -7.23 -13.82
CA PRO A 615 23.29 -8.51 -13.21
C PRO A 615 24.10 -8.96 -12.00
N ASP A 616 25.34 -8.47 -11.85
CA ASP A 616 26.20 -8.72 -10.69
C ASP A 616 25.99 -7.73 -9.53
N GLY A 617 25.06 -6.78 -9.67
CA GLY A 617 24.72 -5.75 -8.69
C GLY A 617 25.82 -4.71 -8.45
N LYS A 618 26.89 -4.69 -9.25
CA LYS A 618 28.08 -3.85 -9.02
C LYS A 618 27.99 -2.46 -9.65
N ASN A 619 27.33 -2.37 -10.79
CA ASN A 619 27.18 -1.11 -11.53
C ASN A 619 25.69 -0.74 -11.63
N ALA A 620 25.42 0.55 -11.70
CA ALA A 620 24.10 1.04 -12.06
C ALA A 620 24.19 2.15 -13.11
N ALA A 621 23.10 2.38 -13.80
CA ALA A 621 22.92 3.54 -14.67
C ALA A 621 21.54 4.15 -14.44
N PHE A 622 21.43 5.47 -14.60
CA PHE A 622 20.17 6.18 -14.48
C PHE A 622 20.11 7.37 -15.41
N THR A 623 18.90 7.79 -15.78
CA THR A 623 18.67 9.04 -16.49
C THR A 623 18.44 10.20 -15.53
N ALA A 624 18.75 11.43 -15.94
CA ALA A 624 18.40 12.61 -15.18
C ALA A 624 18.17 13.82 -16.08
N ILE A 625 17.32 14.74 -15.63
CA ILE A 625 17.21 16.06 -16.22
C ILE A 625 18.21 16.97 -15.51
N THR A 626 19.05 17.65 -16.30
CA THR A 626 20.14 18.50 -15.78
C THR A 626 20.13 19.87 -16.43
N ASN A 627 21.00 20.77 -15.96
CA ASN A 627 21.27 22.04 -16.63
C ASN A 627 21.95 21.88 -18.01
N ALA A 628 22.48 20.71 -18.35
CA ALA A 628 22.97 20.36 -19.69
C ALA A 628 21.93 19.63 -20.56
N GLY A 629 20.68 19.52 -20.09
CA GLY A 629 19.60 18.76 -20.73
C GLY A 629 19.47 17.33 -20.18
N PRO A 630 18.62 16.48 -20.80
CA PRO A 630 18.52 15.07 -20.46
C PRO A 630 19.87 14.36 -20.58
N ALA A 631 20.21 13.56 -19.57
CA ALA A 631 21.51 12.95 -19.41
C ALA A 631 21.42 11.50 -18.90
N ILE A 632 22.49 10.74 -19.13
CA ILE A 632 22.70 9.38 -18.61
C ILE A 632 23.91 9.41 -17.69
N PHE A 633 23.76 8.80 -16.51
CA PHE A 633 24.80 8.67 -15.51
C PHE A 633 25.12 7.21 -15.23
N ALA A 634 26.38 6.92 -14.88
CA ALA A 634 26.81 5.65 -14.32
C ALA A 634 27.08 5.83 -12.82
N VAL A 635 26.72 4.81 -12.03
CA VAL A 635 27.12 4.68 -10.64
C VAL A 635 28.04 3.47 -10.51
N ARG A 636 29.27 3.69 -10.04
CA ARG A 636 30.29 2.64 -9.82
C ARG A 636 31.00 2.91 -8.51
N ASP A 637 30.98 1.95 -7.59
CA ASP A 637 31.61 2.07 -6.27
C ASP A 637 31.24 3.34 -5.49
N GLY A 638 30.01 3.85 -5.70
CA GLY A 638 29.51 5.08 -5.07
C GLY A 638 29.88 6.38 -5.79
N ARG A 639 30.73 6.32 -6.83
CA ARG A 639 31.01 7.45 -7.73
C ARG A 639 29.92 7.58 -8.78
N VAL A 640 29.52 8.82 -9.08
CA VAL A 640 28.54 9.17 -10.11
C VAL A 640 29.22 9.90 -11.25
N ASP A 641 29.24 9.28 -12.43
CA ASP A 641 29.88 9.83 -13.63
C ASP A 641 28.84 10.13 -14.71
N LEU A 642 28.94 11.30 -15.32
CA LEU A 642 28.15 11.67 -16.51
C LEU A 642 28.67 10.85 -17.70
N ILE A 643 27.77 10.07 -18.33
CA ILE A 643 28.09 9.28 -19.53
C ILE A 643 27.81 10.10 -20.80
N ALA A 644 26.63 10.73 -20.86
CA ALA A 644 26.14 11.45 -22.01
C ALA A 644 25.09 12.48 -21.61
N ASP A 645 24.96 13.55 -22.39
CA ASP A 645 23.88 14.54 -22.29
C ASP A 645 23.47 15.02 -23.69
N THR A 646 22.33 15.71 -23.82
CA THR A 646 21.86 16.20 -25.14
C THR A 646 22.62 17.43 -25.65
N ASN A 647 23.57 17.97 -24.90
CA ASN A 647 24.24 19.23 -25.21
C ASN A 647 25.73 19.04 -25.53
N ALA A 648 26.60 19.03 -24.53
CA ALA A 648 28.05 18.99 -24.66
C ALA A 648 28.59 17.58 -24.91
N ASN A 649 27.97 16.55 -24.31
CA ASN A 649 28.38 15.14 -24.43
C ASN A 649 27.37 14.35 -25.26
N ALA A 650 27.00 14.92 -26.41
CA ALA A 650 25.93 14.39 -27.25
C ALA A 650 26.28 13.07 -27.93
N LEU A 651 25.37 12.10 -27.80
CA LEU A 651 25.38 10.87 -28.57
C LEU A 651 24.81 11.12 -29.97
N THR A 652 25.17 10.26 -30.91
CA THR A 652 24.60 10.25 -32.26
C THR A 652 24.04 8.87 -32.59
N GLY A 653 22.89 8.82 -33.25
CA GLY A 653 22.28 7.60 -33.79
C GLY A 653 22.05 7.78 -35.29
N ASP A 654 22.54 6.86 -36.11
CA ASP A 654 22.48 6.91 -37.57
C ASP A 654 22.97 8.25 -38.17
N GLY A 655 24.06 8.77 -37.60
CA GLY A 655 24.66 10.05 -38.03
C GLY A 655 23.88 11.30 -37.60
N GLN A 656 22.77 11.16 -36.88
CA GLN A 656 21.98 12.27 -36.34
C GLN A 656 22.24 12.47 -34.85
N LYS A 657 22.30 13.73 -34.40
CA LYS A 657 22.44 14.06 -32.98
C LYS A 657 21.21 13.60 -32.20
N VAL A 658 21.43 13.00 -31.04
CA VAL A 658 20.36 12.71 -30.08
C VAL A 658 19.87 14.02 -29.47
N THR A 659 18.58 14.30 -29.63
CA THR A 659 17.92 15.53 -29.15
C THR A 659 17.20 15.33 -27.83
N TRP A 660 16.88 14.08 -27.47
CA TRP A 660 16.22 13.74 -26.22
C TRP A 660 16.62 12.35 -25.75
N ILE A 661 16.86 12.20 -24.45
CA ILE A 661 17.08 10.91 -23.79
C ILE A 661 15.90 10.70 -22.86
N SER A 662 15.08 9.70 -23.16
CA SER A 662 13.87 9.42 -22.39
C SER A 662 14.17 8.55 -21.19
N ASP A 663 14.87 7.43 -21.41
CA ASP A 663 15.05 6.44 -20.36
C ASP A 663 16.19 5.45 -20.59
N VAL A 664 16.63 4.79 -19.52
CA VAL A 664 17.54 3.65 -19.53
C VAL A 664 16.76 2.41 -19.07
N TYR A 665 16.76 1.35 -19.89
CA TYR A 665 15.90 0.18 -19.65
C TYR A 665 16.64 -1.08 -19.21
N ALA A 666 17.90 -1.26 -19.60
CA ALA A 666 18.69 -2.41 -19.17
C ALA A 666 20.19 -2.11 -19.18
N MET A 667 20.93 -2.82 -18.34
CA MET A 667 22.39 -2.80 -18.29
C MET A 667 22.92 -4.23 -18.18
N ASN A 668 24.04 -4.52 -18.85
CA ASN A 668 24.75 -5.78 -18.65
C ASN A 668 26.04 -5.59 -17.84
N THR A 669 26.73 -6.69 -17.53
CA THR A 669 27.98 -6.70 -16.75
C THR A 669 29.15 -6.00 -17.43
N ARG A 670 29.07 -5.73 -18.75
CA ARG A 670 30.07 -4.93 -19.49
C ARG A 670 29.77 -3.43 -19.49
N GLY A 671 28.64 -3.02 -18.90
CA GLY A 671 28.19 -1.64 -18.86
C GLY A 671 27.52 -1.14 -20.14
N GLN A 672 27.21 -2.02 -21.09
CA GLN A 672 26.35 -1.67 -22.22
C GLN A 672 24.94 -1.40 -21.72
N LEU A 673 24.25 -0.46 -22.38
CA LEU A 673 22.93 0.00 -21.98
C LEU A 673 21.92 -0.15 -23.12
N LEU A 674 20.67 -0.43 -22.77
CA LEU A 674 19.52 -0.18 -23.64
C LEU A 674 18.89 1.15 -23.26
N VAL A 675 18.72 2.04 -24.23
CA VAL A 675 18.31 3.43 -24.02
C VAL A 675 17.18 3.79 -24.97
N MET A 676 16.15 4.48 -24.47
CA MET A 676 15.15 5.13 -25.31
C MET A 676 15.59 6.57 -25.57
N ALA A 677 15.79 6.91 -26.84
CA ALA A 677 16.27 8.23 -27.23
C ALA A 677 15.71 8.67 -28.60
N ASN A 678 15.65 9.99 -28.79
CA ASN A 678 15.13 10.61 -30.00
C ASN A 678 16.29 11.21 -30.81
N THR A 679 16.33 10.92 -32.10
CA THR A 679 17.15 11.64 -33.09
C THR A 679 16.27 12.45 -34.07
N GLY A 680 14.96 12.45 -33.86
CA GLY A 680 13.93 13.06 -34.71
C GLY A 680 12.57 13.06 -34.01
N SER A 681 11.47 12.99 -34.78
CA SER A 681 10.10 13.11 -34.24
C SER A 681 9.64 11.94 -33.37
N TYR A 682 10.26 10.77 -33.50
CA TYR A 682 9.86 9.55 -32.79
C TYR A 682 11.03 8.96 -31.99
N GLY A 683 10.71 8.37 -30.84
CA GLY A 683 11.68 7.64 -30.04
C GLY A 683 12.11 6.34 -30.68
N SER A 684 13.35 5.95 -30.43
CA SER A 684 13.90 4.67 -30.84
C SER A 684 14.57 3.99 -29.65
N LEU A 685 14.51 2.66 -29.61
CA LEU A 685 15.28 1.83 -28.72
C LEU A 685 16.68 1.64 -29.31
N TRP A 686 17.70 1.98 -28.52
CA TRP A 686 19.10 1.95 -28.92
C TRP A 686 19.93 1.08 -27.98
N ARG A 687 20.99 0.46 -28.52
CA ARG A 687 22.11 -0.02 -27.71
C ARG A 687 23.19 1.05 -27.62
N PHE A 688 23.63 1.33 -26.40
CA PHE A 688 24.79 2.14 -26.10
C PHE A 688 25.96 1.24 -25.64
N ASP A 689 27.11 1.43 -26.28
CA ASP A 689 28.34 0.72 -25.96
C ASP A 689 29.32 1.70 -25.26
N PRO A 690 29.83 1.39 -24.05
CA PRO A 690 30.73 2.28 -23.32
C PRO A 690 31.94 2.69 -24.16
N GLY A 691 32.26 3.99 -24.16
CA GLY A 691 33.35 4.56 -24.95
C GLY A 691 32.99 4.88 -26.41
N SER A 692 31.80 4.51 -26.88
CA SER A 692 31.25 4.94 -28.17
C SER A 692 30.39 6.19 -28.02
N THR A 693 30.46 7.09 -28.99
CA THR A 693 29.47 8.18 -29.16
C THR A 693 28.33 7.78 -30.11
N GLN A 694 28.48 6.65 -30.82
CA GLN A 694 27.50 6.12 -31.76
C GLN A 694 26.58 5.10 -31.09
N LEU A 695 25.28 5.32 -31.22
CA LEU A 695 24.23 4.40 -30.81
C LEU A 695 23.86 3.42 -31.93
N GLN A 696 23.56 2.17 -31.57
CA GLN A 696 23.08 1.15 -32.51
C GLN A 696 21.55 1.03 -32.43
N ARG A 697 20.84 1.29 -33.53
CA ARG A 697 19.38 1.24 -33.53
C ARG A 697 18.89 -0.20 -33.44
N ILE A 698 17.95 -0.45 -32.52
CA ILE A 698 17.28 -1.75 -32.39
C ILE A 698 15.87 -1.67 -32.96
N ALA A 699 15.08 -0.69 -32.54
CA ALA A 699 13.69 -0.50 -32.97
C ALA A 699 13.31 0.97 -32.98
N SER A 700 12.42 1.38 -33.90
CA SER A 700 11.94 2.76 -34.00
C SER A 700 10.42 2.81 -33.83
N MET A 701 9.92 3.67 -32.96
CA MET A 701 8.48 3.83 -32.78
C MET A 701 7.85 4.34 -34.08
N GLN A 702 6.61 3.91 -34.31
CA GLN A 702 5.80 4.13 -35.52
C GLN A 702 6.38 3.55 -36.81
N GLN A 703 7.47 2.78 -36.74
CA GLN A 703 8.00 2.04 -37.89
C GLN A 703 7.52 0.58 -37.87
N PRO A 704 7.35 -0.06 -39.05
CA PRO A 704 6.98 -1.48 -39.15
C PRO A 704 7.90 -2.38 -38.32
N SER A 705 7.32 -3.38 -37.67
CA SER A 705 8.06 -4.41 -36.93
C SER A 705 8.21 -5.69 -37.75
N PRO A 706 9.14 -6.60 -37.39
CA PRO A 706 9.17 -7.97 -37.95
C PRO A 706 7.87 -8.77 -37.72
N ALA A 707 6.97 -8.30 -36.87
CA ALA A 707 5.66 -8.91 -36.64
C ALA A 707 4.55 -8.38 -37.58
N GLY A 708 4.87 -7.44 -38.46
CA GLY A 708 3.95 -6.81 -39.42
C GLY A 708 3.57 -5.38 -39.01
N PRO A 709 2.68 -5.17 -38.03
CA PRO A 709 2.27 -3.84 -37.60
C PRO A 709 3.43 -3.02 -37.02
N ALA A 710 3.27 -1.70 -37.02
CA ALA A 710 4.26 -0.78 -36.50
C ALA A 710 4.40 -0.85 -34.97
N PHE A 711 5.61 -0.55 -34.48
CA PHE A 711 5.85 -0.40 -33.05
C PHE A 711 5.07 0.80 -32.51
N ASN A 712 4.33 0.60 -31.42
CA ASN A 712 3.65 1.68 -30.71
C ASN A 712 4.45 2.09 -29.46
N TRP A 713 4.83 1.10 -28.63
CA TRP A 713 5.61 1.31 -27.41
C TRP A 713 6.42 0.08 -27.03
N VAL A 714 7.61 0.28 -26.43
CA VAL A 714 8.43 -0.80 -25.85
C VAL A 714 8.10 -0.92 -24.36
N ASN A 715 7.82 -2.14 -23.90
CA ASN A 715 7.37 -2.39 -22.53
C ASN A 715 8.53 -2.90 -21.65
N GLN A 716 8.90 -4.17 -21.79
CA GLN A 716 9.97 -4.81 -21.01
C GLN A 716 11.20 -5.00 -21.88
N THR A 717 12.40 -4.88 -21.33
CA THR A 717 13.65 -5.13 -22.05
C THR A 717 14.64 -5.94 -21.22
N ALA A 718 15.51 -6.67 -21.90
CA ALA A 718 16.61 -7.42 -21.32
C ALA A 718 17.85 -7.27 -22.19
N LEU A 719 19.03 -7.30 -21.56
CA LEU A 719 20.32 -7.26 -22.24
C LEU A 719 21.23 -8.35 -21.65
N ASP A 720 21.72 -9.26 -22.50
CA ASP A 720 22.67 -10.29 -22.06
C ASP A 720 24.12 -9.78 -22.03
N ALA A 721 25.02 -10.59 -21.49
CA ALA A 721 26.45 -10.26 -21.43
C ALA A 721 27.12 -10.10 -22.81
N SER A 722 26.56 -10.70 -23.86
CA SER A 722 27.07 -10.59 -25.25
C SER A 722 26.57 -9.32 -25.96
N GLY A 723 25.61 -8.61 -25.36
CA GLY A 723 24.98 -7.43 -25.92
C GLY A 723 23.78 -7.75 -26.80
N ASN A 724 23.23 -8.96 -26.73
CA ASN A 724 21.95 -9.31 -27.34
C ASN A 724 20.81 -8.73 -26.50
N ALA A 725 19.79 -8.21 -27.17
CA ALA A 725 18.66 -7.58 -26.51
C ALA A 725 17.37 -8.36 -26.75
N ALA A 726 16.51 -8.48 -25.75
CA ALA A 726 15.16 -8.97 -25.93
C ALA A 726 14.18 -7.95 -25.37
N PHE A 727 13.01 -7.81 -25.98
CA PHE A 727 12.00 -6.88 -25.47
C PHE A 727 10.59 -7.24 -25.92
N THR A 728 9.60 -6.82 -25.12
CA THR A 728 8.20 -6.83 -25.54
C THR A 728 7.80 -5.45 -26.06
N ALA A 729 6.93 -5.42 -27.06
CA ALA A 729 6.37 -4.18 -27.58
C ALA A 729 4.87 -4.29 -27.82
N ALA A 730 4.15 -3.21 -27.50
CA ALA A 730 2.80 -2.98 -27.98
C ALA A 730 2.86 -2.52 -29.44
N LEU A 731 1.94 -3.05 -30.25
CA LEU A 731 1.87 -2.79 -31.69
C LEU A 731 0.66 -1.93 -32.03
N ALA A 732 0.70 -1.29 -33.21
CA ALA A 732 -0.33 -0.35 -33.66
C ALA A 732 -1.74 -0.95 -33.79
N ASP A 733 -1.87 -2.26 -33.87
CA ASP A 733 -3.16 -2.97 -33.92
C ASP A 733 -3.65 -3.46 -32.55
N GLY A 734 -3.00 -3.04 -31.47
CA GLY A 734 -3.35 -3.39 -30.09
C GLY A 734 -2.78 -4.73 -29.62
N SER A 735 -2.12 -5.51 -30.47
CA SER A 735 -1.44 -6.73 -30.07
C SER A 735 -0.08 -6.46 -29.39
N GLN A 736 0.48 -7.47 -28.74
CA GLN A 736 1.84 -7.44 -28.18
C GLN A 736 2.72 -8.51 -28.81
N ALA A 737 4.02 -8.25 -28.94
CA ALA A 737 5.00 -9.21 -29.43
C ALA A 737 6.32 -9.18 -28.65
N LEU A 738 6.96 -10.35 -28.55
CA LEU A 738 8.29 -10.55 -27.99
C LEU A 738 9.31 -10.60 -29.14
N PHE A 739 10.36 -9.79 -29.04
CA PHE A 739 11.42 -9.67 -30.02
C PHE A 739 12.78 -10.04 -29.43
N LEU A 740 13.66 -10.56 -30.28
CA LEU A 740 15.06 -10.82 -29.99
C LEU A 740 15.92 -10.10 -31.02
N TRP A 741 16.90 -9.34 -30.54
CA TRP A 741 17.91 -8.67 -31.33
C TRP A 741 19.29 -9.29 -31.04
N ASN A 742 19.88 -9.91 -32.06
CA ASN A 742 21.17 -10.59 -31.98
C ASN A 742 21.94 -10.33 -33.28
N GLY A 743 23.24 -10.02 -33.16
CA GLY A 743 24.11 -9.82 -34.33
C GLY A 743 23.66 -8.68 -35.25
N GLY A 744 22.99 -7.66 -34.72
CA GLY A 744 22.45 -6.54 -35.50
C GLY A 744 21.09 -6.81 -36.15
N GLN A 745 20.54 -8.02 -36.04
CA GLN A 745 19.27 -8.41 -36.65
C GLN A 745 18.17 -8.48 -35.61
N LEU A 746 17.01 -7.89 -35.91
CA LEU A 746 15.81 -7.95 -35.09
C LEU A 746 14.83 -9.00 -35.63
N GLN A 747 14.40 -9.92 -34.78
CA GLN A 747 13.42 -10.95 -35.12
C GLN A 747 12.27 -11.02 -34.12
N LYS A 748 11.07 -11.37 -34.61
CA LYS A 748 9.90 -11.71 -33.79
C LYS A 748 10.06 -13.15 -33.28
N LEU A 749 9.93 -13.36 -31.98
CA LEU A 749 9.82 -14.70 -31.40
C LEU A 749 8.36 -15.16 -31.34
N LEU A 750 7.50 -14.37 -30.68
CA LEU A 750 6.11 -14.72 -30.40
C LEU A 750 5.22 -13.48 -30.40
N ARG A 751 3.93 -13.66 -30.68
CA ARG A 751 2.93 -12.58 -30.66
C ARG A 751 1.61 -13.04 -30.03
N THR A 752 0.92 -12.14 -29.32
CA THR A 752 -0.42 -12.40 -28.80
C THR A 752 -1.38 -12.77 -29.94
N GLY A 753 -2.17 -13.82 -29.75
CA GLY A 753 -3.03 -14.42 -30.76
C GLY A 753 -2.41 -15.61 -31.49
N GLU A 754 -1.08 -15.74 -31.50
CA GLU A 754 -0.40 -16.94 -32.02
C GLU A 754 -0.46 -18.08 -30.99
N SER A 755 -0.36 -19.31 -31.48
CA SER A 755 -0.18 -20.47 -30.59
C SER A 755 1.19 -20.38 -29.94
N GLY A 756 1.22 -20.28 -28.62
CA GLY A 756 2.48 -20.24 -27.87
C GLY A 756 3.06 -21.64 -27.64
N PRO A 757 4.17 -21.72 -26.91
CA PRO A 757 4.84 -22.98 -26.58
C PRO A 757 3.97 -24.10 -26.00
N GLN A 758 2.87 -23.77 -25.34
CA GLN A 758 1.91 -24.73 -24.77
C GLN A 758 0.84 -25.20 -25.77
N GLY A 759 0.92 -24.79 -27.05
CA GLY A 759 -0.08 -25.09 -28.08
C GLY A 759 -1.37 -24.25 -28.00
N ALA A 760 -1.59 -23.52 -26.89
CA ALA A 760 -2.72 -22.61 -26.73
C ALA A 760 -2.40 -21.18 -27.25
N PRO A 761 -3.40 -20.39 -27.68
CA PRO A 761 -3.19 -19.00 -28.06
C PRO A 761 -2.75 -18.11 -26.89
N ILE A 762 -1.70 -17.32 -27.12
CA ILE A 762 -1.21 -16.32 -26.16
C ILE A 762 -2.22 -15.18 -26.06
N SER A 763 -2.73 -14.90 -24.86
CA SER A 763 -3.62 -13.77 -24.60
C SER A 763 -2.86 -12.51 -24.16
N GLY A 764 -1.68 -12.66 -23.56
CA GLY A 764 -0.89 -11.52 -23.06
C GLY A 764 0.58 -11.88 -22.81
N LEU A 765 1.42 -10.85 -22.83
CA LEU A 765 2.83 -10.93 -22.43
C LEU A 765 2.99 -10.13 -21.13
N ALA A 766 3.23 -10.84 -20.02
CA ALA A 766 3.35 -10.22 -18.70
C ALA A 766 4.71 -9.51 -18.53
N ASN A 767 4.89 -8.78 -17.42
CA ASN A 767 6.07 -7.95 -17.14
C ASN A 767 7.30 -8.76 -16.70
N MET A 768 7.74 -9.71 -17.53
CA MET A 768 8.95 -10.48 -17.30
C MET A 768 9.59 -10.84 -18.64
N VAL A 769 10.71 -10.18 -18.96
CA VAL A 769 11.62 -10.52 -20.06
C VAL A 769 13.03 -10.34 -19.53
N GLN A 770 13.78 -11.43 -19.39
CA GLN A 770 15.11 -11.39 -18.77
C GLN A 770 16.04 -12.45 -19.34
N PHE A 771 17.34 -12.18 -19.36
CA PHE A 771 18.33 -13.21 -19.64
C PHE A 771 18.83 -13.87 -18.35
N SER A 772 18.87 -15.20 -18.35
CA SER A 772 19.58 -16.04 -17.38
C SER A 772 20.71 -16.74 -18.12
N GLY A 773 21.92 -16.17 -18.02
CA GLY A 773 23.00 -16.52 -18.94
C GLY A 773 22.60 -16.26 -20.39
N LYS A 774 22.53 -17.32 -21.21
CA LYS A 774 22.08 -17.24 -22.62
C LYS A 774 20.59 -17.53 -22.81
N ARG A 775 19.89 -18.02 -21.78
CA ARG A 775 18.47 -18.38 -21.89
C ARG A 775 17.62 -17.13 -21.70
N LEU A 776 16.64 -16.93 -22.58
CA LEU A 776 15.65 -15.88 -22.44
C LEU A 776 14.48 -16.40 -21.60
N ILE A 777 14.23 -15.76 -20.46
CA ILE A 777 13.10 -16.05 -19.59
C ILE A 777 11.98 -15.07 -19.90
N ALA A 778 10.77 -15.58 -20.15
CA ALA A 778 9.60 -14.77 -20.41
C ALA A 778 8.35 -15.36 -19.74
N ARG A 779 7.41 -14.48 -19.36
CA ARG A 779 6.12 -14.87 -18.79
C ARG A 779 4.98 -14.65 -19.79
N PHE A 780 4.20 -15.69 -20.01
CA PHE A 780 3.11 -15.73 -20.98
C PHE A 780 1.78 -15.97 -20.27
N GLN A 781 0.75 -15.29 -20.75
CA GLN A 781 -0.63 -15.55 -20.37
C GLN A 781 -1.32 -16.23 -21.55
N TYR A 782 -2.04 -17.31 -21.28
CA TYR A 782 -2.76 -18.07 -22.30
C TYR A 782 -4.27 -17.95 -22.10
N ARG A 783 -5.05 -17.95 -23.19
CA ARG A 783 -6.53 -17.97 -23.11
C ARG A 783 -7.07 -19.18 -22.35
N THR A 784 -6.33 -20.29 -22.43
CA THR A 784 -6.63 -21.57 -21.79
C THR A 784 -5.32 -22.12 -21.22
N GLY A 785 -5.30 -22.51 -19.94
CA GLY A 785 -4.11 -23.06 -19.29
C GLY A 785 -3.42 -22.13 -18.28
N GLY A 786 -3.78 -20.84 -18.23
CA GLY A 786 -3.27 -19.90 -17.23
C GLY A 786 -1.94 -19.23 -17.59
N ASP A 787 -1.20 -18.81 -16.56
CA ASP A 787 0.06 -18.08 -16.67
C ASP A 787 1.26 -19.03 -16.54
N PHE A 788 2.29 -18.80 -17.35
CA PHE A 788 3.52 -19.62 -17.37
C PHE A 788 4.75 -18.73 -17.40
N ILE A 789 5.76 -19.09 -16.60
CA ILE A 789 7.13 -18.62 -16.77
C ILE A 789 7.90 -19.68 -17.55
N GLN A 790 8.55 -19.27 -18.64
CA GLN A 790 9.20 -20.19 -19.58
C GLN A 790 10.59 -19.68 -19.97
N ALA A 791 11.49 -20.61 -20.28
CA ALA A 791 12.84 -20.36 -20.75
C ALA A 791 12.99 -20.76 -22.23
N PHE A 792 13.61 -19.89 -23.02
CA PHE A 792 13.99 -20.14 -24.39
C PHE A 792 15.51 -20.26 -24.50
N ASP A 793 16.01 -21.37 -25.03
CA ASP A 793 17.45 -21.63 -25.16
C ASP A 793 18.05 -21.21 -26.51
N GLY A 794 17.22 -20.66 -27.40
CA GLY A 794 17.58 -20.33 -28.78
C GLY A 794 16.75 -21.13 -29.80
N ASP A 795 16.29 -22.31 -29.42
CA ASP A 795 15.54 -23.22 -30.28
C ASP A 795 14.22 -23.70 -29.64
N HIS A 796 14.23 -23.99 -28.33
CA HIS A 796 13.11 -24.60 -27.63
C HIS A 796 12.66 -23.79 -26.41
N TRP A 797 11.35 -23.81 -26.16
CA TRP A 797 10.75 -23.27 -24.95
C TRP A 797 10.52 -24.37 -23.92
N THR A 798 11.00 -24.15 -22.70
CA THR A 798 10.79 -25.05 -21.55
C THR A 798 9.96 -24.33 -20.49
N SER A 799 8.94 -24.98 -19.92
CA SER A 799 8.20 -24.41 -18.78
C SER A 799 9.06 -24.49 -17.51
N LEU A 800 9.17 -23.37 -16.80
CA LEU A 800 9.83 -23.31 -15.50
C LEU A 800 8.82 -23.37 -14.36
N VAL A 801 7.75 -22.57 -14.46
CA VAL A 801 6.68 -22.46 -13.46
C VAL A 801 5.35 -22.26 -14.17
N SER A 802 4.31 -22.93 -13.69
CA SER A 802 2.94 -22.75 -14.18
C SER A 802 1.94 -22.53 -13.05
N ALA A 803 0.87 -21.79 -13.34
CA ALA A 803 -0.29 -21.74 -12.46
C ALA A 803 -0.93 -23.13 -12.38
N GLY A 804 -1.15 -23.64 -11.17
CA GLY A 804 -1.58 -25.01 -10.91
C GLY A 804 -0.45 -26.00 -10.59
N ASP A 805 0.83 -25.60 -10.69
CA ASP A 805 1.93 -26.43 -10.23
C ASP A 805 1.76 -26.75 -8.73
N THR A 806 1.95 -28.02 -8.36
CA THR A 806 2.22 -28.40 -6.98
C THR A 806 3.72 -28.25 -6.73
N LEU A 807 4.08 -27.33 -5.84
CA LEU A 807 5.45 -27.08 -5.43
C LEU A 807 6.03 -28.30 -4.72
N SER A 808 7.36 -28.43 -4.69
CA SER A 808 8.05 -29.47 -3.90
C SER A 808 7.75 -29.40 -2.40
N THR A 809 7.24 -28.26 -1.93
CA THR A 809 6.75 -28.05 -0.55
C THR A 809 5.36 -28.66 -0.30
N GLY A 810 4.68 -29.17 -1.33
CA GLY A 810 3.30 -29.68 -1.28
C GLY A 810 2.23 -28.61 -1.43
N LEU A 811 2.61 -27.32 -1.55
CA LEU A 811 1.68 -26.22 -1.79
C LEU A 811 1.33 -26.12 -3.28
N SER A 812 0.09 -25.77 -3.60
CA SER A 812 -0.31 -25.46 -4.99
C SER A 812 -0.10 -23.98 -5.29
N ILE A 813 0.32 -23.67 -6.52
CA ILE A 813 0.25 -22.32 -7.09
C ILE A 813 -1.20 -22.10 -7.56
N ASP A 814 -1.95 -21.25 -6.88
CA ASP A 814 -3.33 -20.93 -7.28
C ASP A 814 -3.33 -20.02 -8.51
N ASN A 815 -2.55 -18.95 -8.45
CA ASN A 815 -2.27 -18.02 -9.54
C ASN A 815 -1.02 -17.20 -9.23
N PHE A 816 -0.47 -16.54 -10.25
CA PHE A 816 0.59 -15.56 -10.04
C PHE A 816 0.00 -14.23 -9.51
N VAL A 817 0.79 -13.52 -8.71
CA VAL A 817 0.47 -12.17 -8.23
C VAL A 817 1.34 -11.17 -8.97
N GLY A 818 0.75 -10.02 -9.34
CA GLY A 818 1.45 -8.96 -10.06
C GLY A 818 1.97 -9.39 -11.45
N GLY A 819 2.74 -8.49 -12.06
CA GLY A 819 3.36 -8.71 -13.38
C GLY A 819 4.83 -9.17 -13.31
N TYR A 820 5.47 -9.05 -12.15
CA TYR A 820 6.93 -9.09 -12.03
C TYR A 820 7.49 -10.49 -11.77
N GLY A 821 8.73 -10.70 -12.21
CA GLY A 821 9.51 -11.93 -11.96
C GLY A 821 10.95 -11.69 -12.38
N PHE A 822 11.88 -12.35 -11.69
CA PHE A 822 13.32 -12.13 -11.90
C PHE A 822 14.06 -13.46 -12.01
N ALA A 823 15.01 -13.52 -12.93
CA ALA A 823 15.91 -14.66 -13.05
C ALA A 823 17.36 -14.19 -12.92
N ASN A 824 18.16 -14.93 -12.15
CA ASN A 824 19.60 -14.72 -12.07
C ASN A 824 20.35 -15.57 -13.10
N ASP A 825 21.65 -15.32 -13.27
CA ASP A 825 22.48 -16.08 -14.22
C ASP A 825 22.77 -17.52 -13.77
N ALA A 826 22.49 -17.87 -12.51
CA ALA A 826 22.57 -19.24 -12.01
C ALA A 826 21.39 -20.12 -12.49
N GLY A 827 20.31 -19.51 -12.99
CA GLY A 827 19.09 -20.18 -13.45
C GLY A 827 17.98 -20.23 -12.41
N ASP A 828 18.13 -19.54 -11.29
CA ASP A 828 17.09 -19.43 -10.28
C ASP A 828 16.09 -18.35 -10.69
N THR A 829 14.81 -18.62 -10.47
CA THR A 829 13.70 -17.75 -10.86
C THR A 829 12.88 -17.37 -9.63
N ALA A 830 12.90 -16.09 -9.28
CA ALA A 830 12.05 -15.50 -8.25
C ALA A 830 10.74 -15.00 -8.85
N TYR A 831 9.62 -15.28 -8.19
CA TYR A 831 8.29 -14.88 -8.63
C TYR A 831 7.33 -14.78 -7.44
N GLU A 832 6.28 -13.98 -7.61
CA GLU A 832 5.20 -13.88 -6.63
C GLU A 832 3.99 -14.69 -7.10
N ALA A 833 3.41 -15.46 -6.19
CA ALA A 833 2.22 -16.27 -6.45
C ALA A 833 1.35 -16.38 -5.21
N ARG A 834 0.07 -16.75 -5.41
CA ARG A 834 -0.78 -17.17 -4.31
C ARG A 834 -0.58 -18.65 -4.03
N THR A 835 -0.34 -18.95 -2.76
CA THR A 835 -0.35 -20.30 -2.22
C THR A 835 -1.34 -20.32 -1.06
N LEU A 836 -2.33 -21.21 -1.09
CA LEU A 836 -3.45 -21.23 -0.12
C LEU A 836 -4.29 -19.94 -0.15
N GLY A 837 -4.37 -19.26 -1.30
CA GLY A 837 -5.06 -17.97 -1.46
C GLY A 837 -4.27 -16.75 -0.99
N TYR A 838 -3.12 -16.93 -0.33
CA TYR A 838 -2.29 -15.86 0.23
C TYR A 838 -1.07 -15.57 -0.64
N PRO A 839 -0.63 -14.30 -0.78
CA PRO A 839 0.58 -13.97 -1.53
C PRO A 839 1.81 -14.58 -0.85
N SER A 840 2.71 -15.11 -1.69
CA SER A 840 3.98 -15.71 -1.32
C SER A 840 5.05 -15.33 -2.34
N LEU A 841 6.20 -14.92 -1.85
CA LEU A 841 7.41 -14.71 -2.65
C LEU A 841 8.22 -16.00 -2.68
N LEU A 842 8.40 -16.54 -3.87
CA LEU A 842 8.98 -17.87 -4.11
C LEU A 842 10.23 -17.77 -4.98
N VAL A 843 11.12 -18.74 -4.84
CA VAL A 843 12.22 -18.99 -5.77
C VAL A 843 12.16 -20.45 -6.22
N ARG A 844 12.08 -20.65 -7.54
CA ARG A 844 12.38 -21.95 -8.15
C ARG A 844 13.84 -21.97 -8.55
N SER A 845 14.63 -22.81 -7.90
CA SER A 845 16.04 -22.95 -8.25
C SER A 845 16.20 -23.72 -9.56
N ARG A 846 17.37 -23.59 -10.19
CA ARG A 846 17.66 -24.27 -11.47
C ARG A 846 17.49 -25.80 -11.41
N ASP A 847 17.72 -26.41 -10.26
CA ASP A 847 17.54 -27.85 -10.01
C ASP A 847 16.09 -28.25 -9.70
N GLY A 848 15.14 -27.29 -9.75
CA GLY A 848 13.71 -27.52 -9.59
C GLY A 848 13.22 -27.55 -8.14
N ARG A 849 14.03 -27.14 -7.16
CA ARG A 849 13.57 -26.98 -5.77
C ARG A 849 12.79 -25.68 -5.62
N ASP A 850 11.67 -25.76 -4.89
CA ASP A 850 10.86 -24.60 -4.55
C ASP A 850 11.21 -24.12 -3.15
N LEU A 851 11.66 -22.86 -3.08
CA LEU A 851 12.05 -22.19 -1.85
C LEU A 851 11.06 -21.06 -1.57
N VAL A 852 10.63 -20.93 -0.32
CA VAL A 852 9.78 -19.82 0.12
C VAL A 852 10.66 -18.76 0.78
N VAL A 853 10.71 -17.59 0.15
CA VAL A 853 11.42 -16.42 0.69
C VAL A 853 10.60 -15.85 1.84
N ALA A 854 9.33 -15.55 1.57
CA ALA A 854 8.38 -15.02 2.54
C ALA A 854 6.95 -15.35 2.08
N SER A 855 6.02 -15.52 3.03
CA SER A 855 4.62 -15.77 2.75
C SER A 855 3.75 -15.00 3.72
N ALA A 856 2.59 -14.50 3.28
CA ALA A 856 1.57 -13.92 4.16
C ALA A 856 0.96 -14.93 5.14
N THR A 857 1.33 -16.21 5.04
CA THR A 857 0.97 -17.26 5.99
C THR A 857 1.99 -17.47 7.11
N ASP A 858 3.16 -16.82 7.05
CA ASP A 858 4.21 -16.93 8.06
C ASP A 858 4.59 -15.54 8.62
N PRO A 859 4.85 -15.43 9.94
CA PRO A 859 5.40 -14.20 10.49
C PRO A 859 6.87 -14.03 10.07
N LEU A 860 7.24 -12.78 9.79
CA LEU A 860 8.62 -12.37 9.54
C LEU A 860 9.44 -12.39 10.85
N PRO A 861 10.79 -12.33 10.79
CA PRO A 861 11.64 -12.45 11.98
C PRO A 861 11.38 -11.44 13.10
N ASP A 862 10.76 -10.30 12.80
CA ASP A 862 10.41 -9.28 13.78
C ASP A 862 8.96 -9.37 14.29
N GLY A 863 8.27 -10.48 13.98
CA GLY A 863 6.91 -10.79 14.42
C GLY A 863 5.80 -10.12 13.60
N SER A 864 6.15 -9.35 12.58
CA SER A 864 5.15 -8.78 11.66
C SER A 864 4.66 -9.81 10.64
N TRP A 865 3.51 -9.52 10.05
CA TRP A 865 2.90 -10.34 9.01
C TRP A 865 2.98 -9.62 7.67
N PRO A 866 3.57 -10.22 6.62
CA PRO A 866 3.57 -9.59 5.31
C PRO A 866 2.16 -9.63 4.74
N VAL A 867 1.73 -8.50 4.17
CA VAL A 867 0.41 -8.36 3.53
C VAL A 867 0.57 -8.41 2.02
N PHE A 868 1.57 -7.69 1.52
CA PHE A 868 1.92 -7.59 0.11
C PHE A 868 3.43 -7.51 -0.06
N PHE A 869 3.91 -8.10 -1.14
CA PHE A 869 5.29 -7.95 -1.59
C PHE A 869 5.31 -6.94 -2.74
N TYR A 870 6.27 -6.03 -2.72
CA TYR A 870 6.53 -5.05 -3.76
C TYR A 870 7.98 -5.16 -4.18
N GLY A 871 8.26 -4.84 -5.44
CA GLY A 871 9.61 -4.62 -5.96
C GLY A 871 10.64 -5.59 -5.38
N PHE A 872 10.70 -6.81 -5.93
CA PHE A 872 11.68 -7.80 -5.52
C PHE A 872 12.72 -8.03 -6.61
N ASN A 873 13.85 -8.63 -6.27
CA ASN A 873 14.82 -9.11 -7.23
C ASN A 873 15.56 -10.34 -6.68
N ILE A 874 16.32 -11.01 -7.54
CA ILE A 874 17.21 -12.10 -7.15
C ILE A 874 18.63 -11.77 -7.62
N THR A 875 19.59 -11.91 -6.71
CA THR A 875 21.01 -11.67 -6.98
C THR A 875 21.67 -12.90 -7.62
N ALA A 876 22.87 -12.69 -8.16
CA ALA A 876 23.67 -13.76 -8.75
C ALA A 876 23.96 -14.94 -7.79
N ASP A 877 24.07 -14.68 -6.48
CA ASP A 877 24.28 -15.71 -5.45
C ASP A 877 22.99 -16.37 -4.95
N GLY A 878 21.82 -15.95 -5.47
CA GLY A 878 20.52 -16.50 -5.12
C GLY A 878 19.87 -15.88 -3.88
N SER A 879 20.46 -14.83 -3.30
CA SER A 879 19.79 -13.97 -2.31
C SER A 879 18.65 -13.19 -2.97
N VAL A 880 17.66 -12.79 -2.16
CA VAL A 880 16.46 -12.10 -2.63
C VAL A 880 16.30 -10.79 -1.87
N LEU A 881 16.22 -9.67 -2.58
CA LEU A 881 15.75 -8.42 -1.98
C LEU A 881 14.28 -8.25 -2.31
N PHE A 882 13.52 -7.72 -1.36
CA PHE A 882 12.13 -7.37 -1.61
C PHE A 882 11.67 -6.29 -0.64
N VAL A 883 10.74 -5.47 -1.10
CA VAL A 883 10.00 -4.57 -0.23
C VAL A 883 8.71 -5.29 0.19
N ALA A 884 8.32 -5.18 1.44
CA ALA A 884 7.04 -5.70 1.90
C ALA A 884 6.28 -4.66 2.69
N GLU A 885 4.98 -4.56 2.42
CA GLU A 885 4.04 -4.03 3.41
C GLU A 885 3.81 -5.12 4.45
N THR A 886 4.00 -4.75 5.71
CA THR A 886 3.82 -5.66 6.83
C THR A 886 2.91 -5.04 7.86
N LEU A 887 2.11 -5.86 8.53
CA LEU A 887 1.28 -5.46 9.64
C LEU A 887 1.90 -5.92 10.95
N LYS A 888 2.01 -5.00 11.91
CA LYS A 888 2.37 -5.30 13.30
C LYS A 888 1.51 -4.43 14.21
N ASP A 889 0.84 -5.06 15.18
CA ASP A 889 -0.05 -4.37 16.14
C ASP A 889 -1.11 -3.46 15.47
N GLY A 890 -1.64 -3.88 14.31
CA GLY A 890 -2.64 -3.13 13.54
C GLY A 890 -2.10 -1.94 12.74
N LYS A 891 -0.77 -1.75 12.69
CA LYS A 891 -0.12 -0.68 11.93
C LYS A 891 0.61 -1.26 10.72
N SER A 892 0.38 -0.65 9.55
CA SER A 892 1.16 -0.91 8.34
C SER A 892 2.52 -0.25 8.44
N ARG A 893 3.53 -0.95 7.94
CA ARG A 893 4.89 -0.43 7.74
C ARG A 893 5.48 -1.00 6.45
N MET A 894 6.35 -0.21 5.83
CA MET A 894 7.09 -0.60 4.65
C MET A 894 8.50 -0.97 5.04
N THR A 895 8.95 -2.15 4.68
CA THR A 895 10.31 -2.61 5.01
C THR A 895 10.96 -3.26 3.80
N LEU A 896 12.20 -2.85 3.54
CA LEU A 896 13.11 -3.52 2.62
C LEU A 896 13.81 -4.65 3.36
N TYR A 897 13.68 -5.87 2.85
CA TYR A 897 14.33 -7.06 3.38
C TYR A 897 15.41 -7.58 2.43
N SER A 898 16.44 -8.18 3.03
CA SER A 898 17.38 -9.07 2.35
C SER A 898 17.20 -10.49 2.87
N GLY A 899 16.90 -11.41 1.97
CA GLY A 899 16.80 -12.84 2.22
C GLY A 899 18.05 -13.55 1.70
N THR A 900 18.83 -14.11 2.62
CA THR A 900 19.98 -14.97 2.31
C THR A 900 19.59 -16.43 2.52
N ARG A 901 20.04 -17.34 1.64
CA ARG A 901 19.73 -18.78 1.75
C ARG A 901 20.33 -19.43 2.98
#